data_AF-A0A1F4E9F4-F1
#
_entry.id   AF-A0A1F4E9F4-F1
#
_cell.length_a   1.000
_cell.length_b   1.000
_cell.length_c   1.000
_cell.angle_alpha   90.00
_cell.angle_beta   90.00
_cell.angle_gamma   90.00
#
_symmetry.space_group_name_H-M   'P 1'
#
loop_
_entity.id
_entity.type
_entity.pdbx_description
1 polymer ?
#
loop_
_entity_poly.entity_id
_entity_poly.type
_entity_poly.pdbx_seq_one_letter_code
_entity_poly.pdbx_strand_id
1 'polypeptide(L)'
;MSPDLKRASALAQAGRLREAAQIYRSALARAPQDAEATHFLGVCLVQDGRRAEGLALVERSLSLAPGNAMYRQNYGLLLAEGGDLAGAEAQFRRIIGLEPGNAPAHNYLGMVCQRLGRFDEAIAAYHAALRLAPGDAAAANNLGYCLHERGDLDAAGEWLRRSLAADPRNAMAHNNLGNVLRARGEPDAAAQSYRRAIELAPQFAEAHHNLALALRDLGAPQDAFRAARGAVHCAPQNAAAWQLFADLLAEMRFAAWDAGLAADAERLFSQTEVEVQHCAEAVLSLVRTGPRGRLFHLLLEHALVADAGFEAEMIALRRALLESPDSLELACALAQQCFLNEYLWPETPSETEVISTWKGSSAMEVALFAMYRPLRGIKKPAAGGEAFERLWRRLVDEPRAEAELGPAIAALTAVEDEVSRKVQAQYEANPYPRWHRAPAAAPRPLRRMLRSLFPHLKNLEVSENPEVLIAGCGTGRHAAVTAQLQPLGRVLAVDVSRASLAYAVRRCSELGLANVRFAQADILQLGALAERFDLIECSGVLHHMADPLAGWRVLLSLLERGGVMKLGLYSELGRRRIAAARALVAGLGVREARRRILALPAGHPAREVTALRDFYSASGARDLLLHVQEHRFTVPQLARAIDALGVEFLGFEFPDKTVPRAYRSRFPDDPAARSFDNWARFEQEHPDTFASMYQFWIRQ
;
A
#
# COMPACT_ATOMS: atom_id res chain seq x y z
N MET A 1 -45.11 12.48 29.60
CA MET A 1 -43.75 12.54 30.16
C MET A 1 -43.75 13.30 31.48
N SER A 2 -43.41 12.63 32.60
CA SER A 2 -43.33 13.24 33.94
C SER A 2 -42.15 14.24 34.04
N PRO A 3 -42.18 15.22 34.97
CA PRO A 3 -41.08 16.18 35.14
C PRO A 3 -39.71 15.52 35.34
N ASP A 4 -39.67 14.40 36.05
CA ASP A 4 -38.46 13.60 36.29
C ASP A 4 -37.86 13.05 34.99
N LEU A 5 -38.69 12.50 34.09
CA LEU A 5 -38.23 11.96 32.81
C LEU A 5 -37.76 13.07 31.86
N LYS A 6 -38.41 14.24 31.88
CA LYS A 6 -37.92 15.41 31.12
C LYS A 6 -36.53 15.83 31.59
N ARG A 7 -36.33 15.89 32.92
CA ARG A 7 -35.03 16.22 33.52
C ARG A 7 -33.96 15.18 33.16
N ALA A 8 -34.29 13.88 33.23
CA ALA A 8 -33.39 12.81 32.85
C ALA A 8 -32.98 12.91 31.37
N SER A 9 -33.93 13.18 30.48
CA SER A 9 -33.65 13.35 29.05
C SER A 9 -32.75 14.56 28.78
N ALA A 10 -32.95 15.68 29.48
CA ALA A 10 -32.08 16.86 29.35
C ALA A 10 -30.66 16.59 29.85
N LEU A 11 -30.51 15.85 30.95
CA LEU A 11 -29.20 15.42 31.46
C LEU A 11 -28.49 14.50 30.47
N ALA A 12 -29.20 13.57 29.85
CA ALA A 12 -28.65 12.69 28.83
C ALA A 12 -28.17 13.48 27.60
N GLN A 13 -28.97 14.45 27.12
CA GLN A 13 -28.58 15.35 26.04
C GLN A 13 -27.35 16.21 26.38
N ALA A 14 -27.16 16.54 27.66
CA ALA A 14 -25.96 17.23 28.17
C ALA A 14 -24.76 16.30 28.45
N GLY A 15 -24.84 15.01 28.10
CA GLY A 15 -23.76 14.03 28.32
C GLY A 15 -23.62 13.54 29.77
N ARG A 16 -24.52 13.94 30.68
CA ARG A 16 -24.53 13.52 32.10
C ARG A 16 -25.24 12.18 32.27
N LEU A 17 -24.74 11.17 31.56
CA LEU A 17 -25.39 9.87 31.35
C LEU A 17 -25.68 9.11 32.65
N ARG A 18 -24.73 9.11 33.60
CA ARG A 18 -24.88 8.40 34.87
C ARG A 18 -25.98 8.98 35.74
N GLU A 19 -26.12 10.30 35.75
CA GLU A 19 -27.17 11.00 36.50
C GLU A 19 -28.54 10.80 35.87
N ALA A 20 -28.62 10.88 34.53
CA ALA A 20 -29.83 10.54 33.79
C ALA A 20 -30.28 9.10 34.08
N ALA A 21 -29.34 8.14 34.02
CA ALA A 21 -29.59 6.74 34.31
C ALA A 21 -30.11 6.52 35.75
N GLN A 22 -29.61 7.26 36.74
CA GLN A 22 -30.09 7.16 38.12
C GLN A 22 -31.56 7.62 38.24
N ILE A 23 -31.94 8.70 37.55
CA ILE A 23 -33.33 9.17 37.54
C ILE A 23 -34.24 8.15 36.85
N TYR A 24 -33.83 7.58 35.71
CA TYR A 24 -34.61 6.54 35.04
C TYR A 24 -34.75 5.27 35.90
N ARG A 25 -33.70 4.84 36.63
CA ARG A 25 -33.81 3.73 37.60
C ARG A 25 -34.82 4.02 38.71
N SER A 26 -34.80 5.22 39.27
CA SER A 26 -35.77 5.63 40.29
C SER A 26 -37.20 5.72 39.76
N ALA A 27 -37.37 6.08 38.47
CA ALA A 27 -38.67 6.01 37.80
C ALA A 27 -39.13 4.55 37.64
N LEU A 28 -38.24 3.64 37.20
CA LEU A 28 -38.55 2.22 37.02
C LEU A 28 -38.80 1.48 38.35
N ALA A 29 -38.18 1.91 39.46
CA ALA A 29 -38.49 1.37 40.78
C ALA A 29 -39.94 1.67 41.20
N ARG A 30 -40.49 2.81 40.77
CA ARG A 30 -41.90 3.21 41.01
C ARG A 30 -42.85 2.59 39.99
N ALA A 31 -42.42 2.47 38.73
CA ALA A 31 -43.21 1.95 37.63
C ALA A 31 -42.37 0.98 36.75
N PRO A 32 -42.27 -0.31 37.12
CA PRO A 32 -41.38 -1.26 36.45
C PRO A 32 -41.70 -1.57 34.99
N GLN A 33 -42.90 -1.22 34.52
CA GLN A 33 -43.37 -1.42 33.15
C GLN A 33 -43.35 -0.13 32.31
N ASP A 34 -42.75 0.96 32.80
CA ASP A 34 -42.61 2.19 32.04
C ASP A 34 -41.64 1.97 30.85
N ALA A 35 -42.22 1.86 29.65
CA ALA A 35 -41.46 1.62 28.42
C ALA A 35 -40.50 2.76 28.08
N GLU A 36 -40.87 4.01 28.37
CA GLU A 36 -40.06 5.20 28.08
C GLU A 36 -38.83 5.25 28.99
N ALA A 37 -39.04 5.09 30.30
CA ALA A 37 -37.94 5.03 31.26
C ALA A 37 -37.02 3.82 31.00
N THR A 38 -37.59 2.68 30.60
CA THR A 38 -36.82 1.49 30.23
C THR A 38 -35.96 1.75 29.00
N HIS A 39 -36.54 2.37 27.96
CA HIS A 39 -35.84 2.68 26.71
C HIS A 39 -34.65 3.61 26.94
N PHE A 40 -34.89 4.77 27.53
CA PHE A 40 -33.85 5.79 27.69
C PHE A 40 -32.80 5.42 28.74
N LEU A 41 -33.14 4.61 29.74
CA LEU A 41 -32.12 3.99 30.61
C LEU A 41 -31.19 3.11 29.77
N GLY A 42 -31.75 2.25 28.91
CA GLY A 42 -30.97 1.38 28.03
C GLY A 42 -30.01 2.17 27.13
N VAL A 43 -30.49 3.22 26.47
CA VAL A 43 -29.68 4.12 25.63
C VAL A 43 -28.54 4.75 26.45
N CYS A 44 -28.83 5.29 27.64
CA CYS A 44 -27.81 5.89 28.50
C CYS A 44 -26.72 4.88 28.90
N LEU A 45 -27.09 3.63 29.19
CA LEU A 45 -26.13 2.59 29.56
C LEU A 45 -25.23 2.19 28.38
N VAL A 46 -25.76 2.10 27.16
CA VAL A 46 -24.91 1.85 25.98
C VAL A 46 -23.90 2.99 25.81
N GLN A 47 -24.34 4.24 25.93
CA GLN A 47 -23.47 5.41 25.80
C GLN A 47 -22.43 5.53 26.93
N ASP A 48 -22.71 5.02 28.15
CA ASP A 48 -21.76 4.92 29.27
C ASP A 48 -20.83 3.69 29.16
N GLY A 49 -20.91 2.91 28.08
CA GLY A 49 -20.05 1.75 27.80
C GLY A 49 -20.60 0.40 28.30
N ARG A 50 -21.74 0.38 29.00
CA ARG A 50 -22.42 -0.83 29.50
C ARG A 50 -23.35 -1.43 28.44
N ARG A 51 -22.77 -1.76 27.28
CA ARG A 51 -23.51 -2.10 26.05
C ARG A 51 -24.50 -3.26 26.20
N ALA A 52 -24.06 -4.39 26.76
CA ALA A 52 -24.90 -5.59 26.86
C ALA A 52 -26.16 -5.35 27.71
N GLU A 53 -25.99 -4.73 28.88
CA GLU A 53 -27.10 -4.38 29.77
C GLU A 53 -28.02 -3.33 29.13
N GLY A 54 -27.44 -2.31 28.49
CA GLY A 54 -28.21 -1.27 27.82
C GLY A 54 -29.07 -1.81 26.69
N LEU A 55 -28.52 -2.67 25.82
CA LEU A 55 -29.26 -3.30 24.73
C LEU A 55 -30.40 -4.19 25.24
N ALA A 56 -30.20 -4.95 26.32
CA ALA A 56 -31.26 -5.76 26.92
C ALA A 56 -32.44 -4.90 27.41
N LEU A 57 -32.17 -3.71 27.96
CA LEU A 57 -33.23 -2.77 28.34
C LEU A 57 -33.92 -2.16 27.12
N VAL A 58 -33.18 -1.79 26.07
CA VAL A 58 -33.78 -1.30 24.82
C VAL A 58 -34.68 -2.36 24.19
N GLU A 59 -34.26 -3.62 24.15
CA GLU A 59 -35.07 -4.74 23.66
C GLU A 59 -36.32 -4.96 24.53
N ARG A 60 -36.18 -4.90 25.86
CA ARG A 60 -37.31 -4.95 26.79
C ARG A 60 -38.30 -3.80 26.54
N SER A 61 -37.82 -2.59 26.24
CA SER A 61 -38.69 -1.45 25.92
C SER A 61 -39.54 -1.70 24.67
N LEU A 62 -39.02 -2.45 23.69
CA LEU A 62 -39.76 -2.87 22.50
C LEU A 62 -40.79 -3.96 22.81
N SER A 63 -40.55 -4.80 23.82
CA SER A 63 -41.57 -5.75 24.29
C SER A 63 -42.73 -5.03 24.99
N LEU A 64 -42.44 -3.95 25.72
CA LEU A 64 -43.44 -3.12 26.41
C LEU A 64 -44.21 -2.20 25.46
N ALA A 65 -43.58 -1.75 24.36
CA ALA A 65 -44.19 -0.91 23.34
C ALA A 65 -43.81 -1.35 21.91
N PRO A 66 -44.37 -2.47 21.39
CA PRO A 66 -43.94 -3.08 20.13
C PRO A 66 -44.08 -2.21 18.87
N GLY A 67 -45.03 -1.28 18.88
CA GLY A 67 -45.31 -0.34 17.79
C GLY A 67 -44.54 0.97 17.84
N ASN A 68 -43.66 1.19 18.83
CA ASN A 68 -42.91 2.44 18.93
C ASN A 68 -41.74 2.46 17.93
N ALA A 69 -41.93 3.13 16.78
CA ALA A 69 -40.93 3.23 15.74
C ALA A 69 -39.64 3.92 16.19
N MET A 70 -39.73 4.93 17.08
CA MET A 70 -38.56 5.62 17.62
C MET A 70 -37.69 4.69 18.47
N TYR A 71 -38.29 3.89 19.34
CA TYR A 71 -37.53 2.92 20.14
C TYR A 71 -36.84 1.89 19.24
N ARG A 72 -37.53 1.46 18.19
CA ARG A 72 -36.99 0.48 17.23
C ARG A 72 -35.87 1.08 16.40
N GLN A 73 -35.99 2.35 16.00
CA GLN A 73 -34.96 3.09 15.29
C GLN A 73 -33.71 3.22 16.15
N ASN A 74 -33.85 3.64 17.40
CA ASN A 74 -32.72 3.74 18.34
C ASN A 74 -32.07 2.38 18.55
N TYR A 75 -32.84 1.30 18.68
CA TYR A 75 -32.28 -0.04 18.79
C TYR A 75 -31.48 -0.42 17.53
N GLY A 76 -32.04 -0.20 16.34
CA GLY A 76 -31.33 -0.45 15.07
C GLY A 76 -30.03 0.35 14.93
N LEU A 77 -30.03 1.63 15.33
CA LEU A 77 -28.83 2.46 15.33
C LEU A 77 -27.77 1.95 16.30
N LEU A 78 -28.17 1.61 17.52
CA LEU A 78 -27.26 1.01 18.51
C LEU A 78 -26.72 -0.34 18.01
N LEU A 79 -27.52 -1.19 17.36
CA LEU A 79 -27.01 -2.44 16.77
C LEU A 79 -25.96 -2.14 15.68
N ALA A 80 -26.25 -1.19 14.78
CA ALA A 80 -25.35 -0.80 13.71
C ALA A 80 -24.02 -0.20 14.23
N GLU A 81 -24.05 0.61 15.29
CA GLU A 81 -22.86 1.12 15.97
C GLU A 81 -22.02 0.00 16.58
N GLY A 82 -22.66 -1.11 16.97
CA GLY A 82 -22.00 -2.27 17.57
C GLY A 82 -21.47 -3.28 16.55
N GLY A 83 -21.69 -3.02 15.26
CA GLY A 83 -21.31 -3.92 14.16
C GLY A 83 -22.35 -5.00 13.84
N ASP A 84 -23.45 -5.10 14.60
CA ASP A 84 -24.56 -6.01 14.25
C ASP A 84 -25.45 -5.37 13.17
N LEU A 85 -24.93 -5.39 11.95
CA LEU A 85 -25.59 -4.81 10.78
C LEU A 85 -26.83 -5.63 10.37
N ALA A 86 -26.81 -6.96 10.56
CA ALA A 86 -27.95 -7.81 10.25
C ALA A 86 -29.12 -7.56 11.21
N GLY A 87 -28.83 -7.45 12.52
CA GLY A 87 -29.82 -7.07 13.52
C GLY A 87 -30.38 -5.66 13.25
N ALA A 88 -29.52 -4.70 12.91
CA ALA A 88 -29.94 -3.34 12.57
C ALA A 88 -30.89 -3.31 11.36
N GLU A 89 -30.54 -4.02 10.27
CA GLU A 89 -31.38 -4.15 9.08
C GLU A 89 -32.77 -4.71 9.42
N ALA A 90 -32.82 -5.76 10.24
CA ALA A 90 -34.09 -6.37 10.65
C ALA A 90 -34.99 -5.34 11.36
N GLN A 91 -34.41 -4.47 12.21
CA GLN A 91 -35.18 -3.42 12.88
C GLN A 91 -35.72 -2.37 11.89
N PHE A 92 -34.91 -1.89 10.95
CA PHE A 92 -35.35 -0.88 9.97
C PHE A 92 -36.41 -1.43 9.01
N ARG A 93 -36.25 -2.68 8.54
CA ARG A 93 -37.30 -3.37 7.74
C ARG A 93 -38.59 -3.52 8.52
N ARG A 94 -38.51 -3.79 9.83
CA ARG A 94 -39.71 -3.88 10.68
C ARG A 94 -40.41 -2.52 10.85
N ILE A 95 -39.67 -1.41 10.93
CA ILE A 95 -40.27 -0.07 10.90
C ILE A 95 -40.98 0.16 9.58
N ILE A 96 -40.32 -0.12 8.45
CA ILE A 96 -40.89 0.05 7.09
C ILE A 96 -42.15 -0.80 6.89
N GLY A 97 -42.17 -2.02 7.44
CA GLY A 97 -43.35 -2.90 7.36
C GLY A 97 -44.56 -2.37 8.16
N LEU A 98 -44.33 -1.62 9.24
CA LEU A 98 -45.38 -0.99 10.04
C LEU A 98 -45.77 0.38 9.49
N GLU A 99 -44.78 1.13 9.01
CA GLU A 99 -44.90 2.51 8.53
C GLU A 99 -44.16 2.65 7.19
N PRO A 100 -44.79 2.26 6.06
CA PRO A 100 -44.13 2.33 4.75
C PRO A 100 -43.65 3.73 4.35
N GLY A 101 -44.30 4.78 4.90
CA GLY A 101 -43.97 6.19 4.70
C GLY A 101 -42.88 6.75 5.62
N ASN A 102 -42.21 5.93 6.42
CA ASN A 102 -41.14 6.38 7.32
C ASN A 102 -39.82 6.61 6.54
N ALA A 103 -39.63 7.83 6.05
CA ALA A 103 -38.44 8.20 5.26
C ALA A 103 -37.10 7.95 6.01
N PRO A 104 -36.96 8.31 7.31
CA PRO A 104 -35.75 7.99 8.08
C PRO A 104 -35.41 6.50 8.10
N ALA A 105 -36.41 5.62 8.27
CA ALA A 105 -36.17 4.18 8.29
C ALA A 105 -35.62 3.65 6.95
N HIS A 106 -36.09 4.18 5.81
CA HIS A 106 -35.52 3.86 4.50
C HIS A 106 -34.08 4.38 4.37
N ASN A 107 -33.78 5.60 4.86
CA ASN A 107 -32.42 6.13 4.85
C ASN A 107 -31.47 5.28 5.70
N TYR A 108 -31.88 4.87 6.90
CA TYR A 108 -31.07 4.00 7.76
C TYR A 108 -30.92 2.59 7.22
N LEU A 109 -31.96 2.02 6.59
CA LEU A 109 -31.84 0.76 5.85
C LEU A 109 -30.78 0.89 4.75
N GLY A 110 -30.82 1.98 3.98
CA GLY A 110 -29.81 2.27 2.97
C GLY A 110 -28.39 2.30 3.55
N MET A 111 -28.21 2.97 4.69
CA MET A 111 -26.91 3.08 5.38
C MET A 111 -26.38 1.72 5.84
N VAL A 112 -27.26 0.85 6.36
CA VAL A 112 -26.88 -0.50 6.77
C VAL A 112 -26.55 -1.37 5.56
N CYS A 113 -27.35 -1.34 4.49
CA CYS A 113 -27.06 -2.05 3.24
C CYS A 113 -25.72 -1.59 2.62
N GLN A 114 -25.44 -0.28 2.64
CA GLN A 114 -24.17 0.29 2.19
C GLN A 114 -22.99 -0.27 3.01
N ARG A 115 -23.09 -0.28 4.35
CA ARG A 115 -22.04 -0.83 5.23
C ARG A 115 -21.84 -2.34 5.05
N LEU A 116 -22.87 -3.04 4.57
CA LEU A 116 -22.82 -4.46 4.19
C LEU A 116 -22.31 -4.68 2.75
N GLY A 117 -21.97 -3.62 2.00
CA GLY A 117 -21.53 -3.71 0.60
C GLY A 117 -22.64 -4.00 -0.41
N ARG A 118 -23.91 -4.01 0.01
CA ARG A 118 -25.08 -4.28 -0.83
C ARG A 118 -25.60 -2.98 -1.45
N PHE A 119 -24.80 -2.44 -2.38
CA PHE A 119 -25.02 -1.12 -2.96
C PHE A 119 -26.36 -0.99 -3.71
N ASP A 120 -26.82 -2.02 -4.42
CA ASP A 120 -28.10 -1.94 -5.14
C ASP A 120 -29.30 -1.87 -4.18
N GLU A 121 -29.29 -2.65 -3.09
CA GLU A 121 -30.29 -2.54 -2.03
C GLU A 121 -30.23 -1.17 -1.34
N ALA A 122 -29.01 -0.64 -1.11
CA ALA A 122 -28.82 0.69 -0.53
C ALA A 122 -29.40 1.79 -1.43
N ILE A 123 -29.10 1.74 -2.73
CA ILE A 123 -29.62 2.68 -3.74
C ILE A 123 -31.16 2.65 -3.77
N ALA A 124 -31.77 1.45 -3.77
CA ALA A 124 -33.22 1.31 -3.74
C ALA A 124 -33.85 1.93 -2.48
N ALA A 125 -33.24 1.70 -1.31
CA ALA A 125 -33.69 2.26 -0.04
C ALA A 125 -33.54 3.79 0.01
N TYR A 126 -32.42 4.35 -0.47
CA TYR A 126 -32.25 5.80 -0.52
C TYR A 126 -33.21 6.47 -1.51
N HIS A 127 -33.49 5.86 -2.66
CA HIS A 127 -34.53 6.34 -3.55
C HIS A 127 -35.91 6.34 -2.88
N ALA A 128 -36.22 5.33 -2.06
CA ALA A 128 -37.47 5.31 -1.29
C ALA A 128 -37.52 6.45 -0.26
N ALA A 129 -36.43 6.68 0.48
CA ALA A 129 -36.32 7.80 1.41
C ALA A 129 -36.52 9.15 0.70
N LEU A 130 -35.88 9.37 -0.44
CA LEU A 130 -35.96 10.63 -1.21
C LEU A 130 -37.29 10.83 -1.93
N ARG A 131 -38.04 9.75 -2.24
CA ARG A 131 -39.44 9.89 -2.70
C ARG A 131 -40.35 10.42 -1.60
N LEU A 132 -40.12 10.00 -0.35
CA LEU A 132 -40.90 10.41 0.81
C LEU A 132 -40.47 11.78 1.34
N ALA A 133 -39.18 12.11 1.26
CA ALA A 133 -38.60 13.36 1.71
C ALA A 133 -37.58 13.89 0.66
N PRO A 134 -38.03 14.60 -0.39
CA PRO A 134 -37.16 15.05 -1.49
C PRO A 134 -36.04 16.01 -1.10
N GLY A 135 -36.17 16.70 0.04
CA GLY A 135 -35.19 17.65 0.56
C GLY A 135 -34.18 17.04 1.56
N ASP A 136 -34.18 15.72 1.76
CA ASP A 136 -33.24 15.08 2.68
C ASP A 136 -31.81 15.09 2.11
N ALA A 137 -31.02 16.08 2.56
CA ALA A 137 -29.64 16.27 2.14
C ALA A 137 -28.73 15.07 2.48
N ALA A 138 -28.99 14.36 3.58
CA ALA A 138 -28.20 13.22 4.01
C ALA A 138 -28.48 12.00 3.12
N ALA A 139 -29.76 11.70 2.85
CA ALA A 139 -30.14 10.64 1.93
C ALA A 139 -29.62 10.90 0.51
N ALA A 140 -29.67 12.14 0.02
CA ALA A 140 -29.12 12.53 -1.28
C ALA A 140 -27.60 12.34 -1.35
N ASN A 141 -26.86 12.72 -0.30
CA ASN A 141 -25.42 12.48 -0.21
C ASN A 141 -25.09 10.98 -0.25
N ASN A 142 -25.79 10.18 0.56
CA ASN A 142 -25.52 8.75 0.66
C ASN A 142 -25.87 7.99 -0.63
N LEU A 143 -26.95 8.39 -1.31
CA LEU A 143 -27.28 7.88 -2.65
C LEU A 143 -26.18 8.22 -3.66
N GLY A 144 -25.71 9.47 -3.66
CA GLY A 144 -24.61 9.90 -4.52
C GLY A 144 -23.34 9.09 -4.31
N TYR A 145 -22.98 8.81 -3.05
CA TYR A 145 -21.87 7.93 -2.71
C TYR A 145 -22.06 6.50 -3.26
N CYS A 146 -23.24 5.89 -3.08
CA CYS A 146 -23.48 4.53 -3.56
C CYS A 146 -23.46 4.44 -5.10
N LEU A 147 -23.99 5.46 -5.79
CA LEU A 147 -23.92 5.54 -7.25
C LEU A 147 -22.49 5.70 -7.75
N HIS A 148 -21.65 6.46 -7.04
CA HIS A 148 -20.23 6.57 -7.32
C HIS A 148 -19.54 5.21 -7.20
N GLU A 149 -19.76 4.47 -6.10
CA GLU A 149 -19.18 3.13 -5.93
C GLU A 149 -19.67 2.14 -6.99
N ARG A 150 -20.91 2.29 -7.49
CA ARG A 150 -21.43 1.50 -8.62
C ARG A 150 -20.81 1.87 -9.98
N GLY A 151 -20.24 3.07 -10.09
CA GLY A 151 -19.63 3.63 -11.31
C GLY A 151 -20.54 4.56 -12.11
N ASP A 152 -21.74 4.86 -11.61
CA ASP A 152 -22.70 5.77 -12.27
C ASP A 152 -22.37 7.22 -11.94
N LEU A 153 -21.25 7.70 -12.46
CA LEU A 153 -20.67 8.99 -12.10
C LEU A 153 -21.65 10.14 -12.36
N ASP A 154 -22.41 10.10 -13.45
CA ASP A 154 -23.39 11.13 -13.83
C ASP A 154 -24.50 11.31 -12.80
N ALA A 155 -25.21 10.23 -12.48
CA ALA A 155 -26.26 10.23 -11.47
C ALA A 155 -25.70 10.59 -10.08
N ALA A 156 -24.51 10.08 -9.73
CA ALA A 156 -23.85 10.40 -8.46
C ALA A 156 -23.65 11.92 -8.30
N GLY A 157 -23.12 12.58 -9.33
CA GLY A 157 -22.87 14.02 -9.31
C GLY A 157 -24.15 14.85 -9.24
N GLU A 158 -25.24 14.41 -9.87
CA GLU A 158 -26.55 15.08 -9.76
C GLU A 158 -27.08 15.05 -8.32
N TRP A 159 -27.09 13.88 -7.68
CA TRP A 159 -27.58 13.73 -6.31
C TRP A 159 -26.73 14.47 -5.28
N LEU A 160 -25.41 14.50 -5.46
CA LEU A 160 -24.51 15.26 -4.59
C LEU A 160 -24.74 16.77 -4.71
N ARG A 161 -24.99 17.28 -5.93
CA ARG A 161 -25.38 18.69 -6.11
C ARG A 161 -26.74 19.00 -5.48
N ARG A 162 -27.70 18.08 -5.53
CA ARG A 162 -28.98 18.23 -4.81
C ARG A 162 -28.80 18.25 -3.29
N SER A 163 -27.95 17.37 -2.75
CA SER A 163 -27.58 17.40 -1.33
C SER A 163 -27.01 18.76 -0.94
N LEU A 164 -26.06 19.30 -1.72
CA LEU A 164 -25.44 20.60 -1.47
C LEU A 164 -26.38 21.79 -1.68
N ALA A 165 -27.39 21.68 -2.55
CA ALA A 165 -28.43 22.69 -2.67
C ALA A 165 -29.33 22.73 -1.43
N ALA A 166 -29.60 21.58 -0.81
CA ALA A 166 -30.37 21.47 0.43
C ALA A 166 -29.54 21.85 1.68
N ASP A 167 -28.26 21.47 1.73
CA ASP A 167 -27.32 21.85 2.78
C ASP A 167 -25.93 22.22 2.20
N PRO A 168 -25.68 23.52 1.93
CA PRO A 168 -24.40 23.99 1.40
C PRO A 168 -23.19 23.81 2.33
N ARG A 169 -23.43 23.53 3.63
CA ARG A 169 -22.40 23.40 4.67
C ARG A 169 -22.01 21.94 4.94
N ASN A 170 -22.57 20.99 4.20
CA ASN A 170 -22.23 19.59 4.31
C ASN A 170 -20.82 19.31 3.72
N ALA A 171 -19.80 19.29 4.58
CA ALA A 171 -18.42 19.00 4.18
C ALA A 171 -18.26 17.62 3.53
N MET A 172 -19.02 16.61 3.98
CA MET A 172 -18.99 15.26 3.43
C MET A 172 -19.51 15.23 1.99
N ALA A 173 -20.59 15.96 1.70
CA ALA A 173 -21.14 16.07 0.34
C ALA A 173 -20.17 16.79 -0.63
N HIS A 174 -19.45 17.81 -0.16
CA HIS A 174 -18.36 18.43 -0.94
C HIS A 174 -17.23 17.43 -1.22
N ASN A 175 -16.79 16.65 -0.22
CA ASN A 175 -15.77 15.61 -0.42
C ASN A 175 -16.23 14.55 -1.44
N ASN A 176 -17.46 14.04 -1.30
CA ASN A 176 -18.02 13.03 -2.21
C ASN A 176 -18.20 13.58 -3.64
N LEU A 177 -18.58 14.85 -3.79
CA LEU A 177 -18.65 15.49 -5.11
C LEU A 177 -17.26 15.59 -5.73
N GLY A 178 -16.24 15.94 -4.94
CA GLY A 178 -14.84 15.92 -5.38
C GLY A 178 -14.41 14.54 -5.89
N ASN A 179 -14.77 13.46 -5.19
CA ASN A 179 -14.47 12.09 -5.61
C ASN A 179 -15.07 11.75 -6.97
N VAL A 180 -16.35 12.12 -7.19
CA VAL A 180 -17.04 11.93 -8.48
C VAL A 180 -16.36 12.73 -9.59
N LEU A 181 -16.04 14.01 -9.35
CA LEU A 181 -15.39 14.88 -10.34
C LEU A 181 -13.99 14.36 -10.73
N ARG A 182 -13.21 13.91 -9.75
CA ARG A 182 -11.90 13.32 -9.99
C ARG A 182 -12.02 12.01 -10.81
N ALA A 183 -13.02 11.18 -10.52
CA ALA A 183 -13.28 9.96 -11.28
C ALA A 183 -13.70 10.24 -12.74
N ARG A 184 -14.37 11.36 -13.00
CA ARG A 184 -14.68 11.84 -14.36
C ARG A 184 -13.49 12.42 -15.12
N GLY A 185 -12.34 12.58 -14.47
CA GLY A 185 -11.17 13.22 -15.06
C GLY A 185 -11.20 14.75 -14.99
N GLU A 186 -11.94 15.32 -14.02
CA GLU A 186 -12.04 16.76 -13.75
C GLU A 186 -11.33 17.13 -12.44
N PRO A 187 -9.99 16.93 -12.33
CA PRO A 187 -9.29 17.07 -11.04
C PRO A 187 -9.23 18.52 -10.52
N ASP A 188 -9.37 19.54 -11.39
CA ASP A 188 -9.44 20.94 -10.96
C ASP A 188 -10.73 21.22 -10.17
N ALA A 189 -11.88 20.86 -10.74
CA ALA A 189 -13.17 20.98 -10.08
C ALA A 189 -13.22 20.14 -8.79
N ALA A 190 -12.61 18.94 -8.81
CA ALA A 190 -12.48 18.11 -7.62
C ALA A 190 -11.69 18.81 -6.51
N ALA A 191 -10.53 19.41 -6.83
CA ALA A 191 -9.72 20.15 -5.88
C ALA A 191 -10.49 21.32 -5.24
N GLN A 192 -11.34 22.02 -6.01
CA GLN A 192 -12.21 23.07 -5.47
C GLN A 192 -13.23 22.51 -4.46
N SER A 193 -13.88 21.39 -4.77
CA SER A 193 -14.81 20.74 -3.83
C SER A 193 -14.12 20.27 -2.55
N TYR A 194 -12.92 19.67 -2.64
CA TYR A 194 -12.18 19.25 -1.44
C TYR A 194 -11.72 20.44 -0.59
N ARG A 195 -11.25 21.53 -1.19
CA ARG A 195 -10.94 22.77 -0.45
C ARG A 195 -12.16 23.28 0.30
N ARG A 196 -13.34 23.25 -0.32
CA ARG A 196 -14.58 23.64 0.36
C ARG A 196 -14.93 22.72 1.53
N ALA A 197 -14.72 21.42 1.40
CA ALA A 197 -14.89 20.48 2.50
C ALA A 197 -13.93 20.79 3.67
N ILE A 198 -12.67 21.12 3.38
CA ILE A 198 -11.65 21.49 4.38
C ILE A 198 -11.98 22.83 5.04
N GLU A 199 -12.46 23.83 4.29
CA GLU A 199 -12.91 25.11 4.85
C GLU A 199 -14.05 24.92 5.88
N LEU A 200 -14.99 24.03 5.57
CA LEU A 200 -16.13 23.72 6.44
C LEU A 200 -15.72 22.84 7.64
N ALA A 201 -14.75 21.95 7.45
CA ALA A 201 -14.23 21.04 8.47
C ALA A 201 -12.70 20.91 8.36
N PRO A 202 -11.91 21.79 9.01
CA PRO A 202 -10.45 21.82 8.85
C PRO A 202 -9.72 20.53 9.25
N GLN A 203 -10.30 19.75 10.17
CA GLN A 203 -9.78 18.47 10.66
C GLN A 203 -10.23 17.26 9.82
N PHE A 204 -10.83 17.49 8.64
CA PHE A 204 -11.34 16.42 7.80
C PHE A 204 -10.21 15.76 6.99
N ALA A 205 -9.53 14.79 7.62
CA ALA A 205 -8.35 14.12 7.06
C ALA A 205 -8.58 13.52 5.66
N GLU A 206 -9.75 12.95 5.39
CA GLU A 206 -10.09 12.37 4.09
C GLU A 206 -10.12 13.42 2.98
N ALA A 207 -10.66 14.62 3.26
CA ALA A 207 -10.69 15.71 2.28
C ALA A 207 -9.28 16.24 1.96
N HIS A 208 -8.38 16.31 2.96
CA HIS A 208 -6.96 16.64 2.73
C HIS A 208 -6.26 15.57 1.87
N HIS A 209 -6.49 14.29 2.17
CA HIS A 209 -5.94 13.18 1.39
C HIS A 209 -6.43 13.22 -0.06
N ASN A 210 -7.73 13.41 -0.27
CA ASN A 210 -8.32 13.46 -1.60
C ASN A 210 -7.89 14.72 -2.38
N LEU A 211 -7.72 15.86 -1.70
CA LEU A 211 -7.14 17.07 -2.29
C LEU A 211 -5.71 16.82 -2.78
N ALA A 212 -4.87 16.14 -1.98
CA ALA A 212 -3.51 15.80 -2.36
C ALA A 212 -3.47 14.93 -3.63
N LEU A 213 -4.35 13.93 -3.72
CA LEU A 213 -4.48 13.08 -4.91
C LEU A 213 -4.95 13.86 -6.16
N ALA A 214 -5.90 14.79 -6.00
CA ALA A 214 -6.37 15.62 -7.10
C ALA A 214 -5.29 16.60 -7.60
N LEU A 215 -4.53 17.20 -6.68
CA LEU A 215 -3.42 18.10 -7.01
C LEU A 215 -2.27 17.35 -7.69
N ARG A 216 -2.01 16.11 -7.28
CA ARG A 216 -1.07 15.22 -7.99
C ARG A 216 -1.53 14.94 -9.41
N ASP A 217 -2.82 14.60 -9.61
CA ASP A 217 -3.40 14.37 -10.94
C ASP A 217 -3.35 15.63 -11.84
N LEU A 218 -3.32 16.83 -11.24
CA LEU A 218 -3.14 18.12 -11.94
C LEU A 218 -1.68 18.43 -12.30
N GLY A 219 -0.70 17.68 -11.77
CA GLY A 219 0.71 18.01 -11.92
C GLY A 219 1.14 19.19 -11.04
N ALA A 220 0.50 19.39 -9.89
CA ALA A 220 0.83 20.42 -8.89
C ALA A 220 1.47 19.78 -7.62
N PRO A 221 2.69 19.21 -7.72
CA PRO A 221 3.26 18.36 -6.67
C PRO A 221 3.54 19.10 -5.36
N GLN A 222 3.87 20.39 -5.40
CA GLN A 222 4.10 21.21 -4.20
C GLN A 222 2.82 21.40 -3.37
N ASP A 223 1.70 21.70 -4.03
CA ASP A 223 0.41 21.86 -3.34
C ASP A 223 -0.13 20.49 -2.89
N ALA A 224 0.08 19.44 -3.69
CA ALA A 224 -0.25 18.07 -3.31
C ALA A 224 0.48 17.67 -2.01
N PHE A 225 1.79 17.94 -1.93
CA PHE A 225 2.60 17.68 -0.75
C PHE A 225 2.09 18.42 0.49
N ARG A 226 1.69 19.70 0.35
CA ARG A 226 1.08 20.48 1.44
C ARG A 226 -0.24 19.88 1.92
N ALA A 227 -1.11 19.44 1.00
CA ALA A 227 -2.37 18.80 1.35
C ALA A 227 -2.15 17.45 2.04
N ALA A 228 -1.17 16.64 1.59
CA ALA A 228 -0.82 15.39 2.25
C ALA A 228 -0.26 15.60 3.66
N ARG A 229 0.50 16.68 3.86
CA ARG A 229 0.95 17.12 5.19
C ARG A 229 -0.24 17.45 6.12
N GLY A 230 -1.27 18.11 5.58
CA GLY A 230 -2.53 18.35 6.30
C GLY A 230 -3.23 17.05 6.70
N ALA A 231 -3.26 16.04 5.82
CA ALA A 231 -3.88 14.75 6.09
C ALA A 231 -3.22 14.02 7.27
N VAL A 232 -1.88 13.96 7.32
CA VAL A 232 -1.15 13.29 8.42
C VAL A 232 -1.23 14.04 9.74
N HIS A 233 -1.45 15.36 9.72
CA HIS A 233 -1.71 16.15 10.94
C HIS A 233 -3.12 15.94 11.48
N CYS A 234 -4.12 15.76 10.60
CA CYS A 234 -5.50 15.48 11.02
C CYS A 234 -5.67 14.03 11.50
N ALA A 235 -4.93 13.07 10.93
CA ALA A 235 -5.02 11.65 11.26
C ALA A 235 -3.62 10.99 11.38
N PRO A 236 -2.85 11.30 12.45
CA PRO A 236 -1.48 10.83 12.62
C PRO A 236 -1.33 9.31 12.78
N GLN A 237 -2.42 8.59 13.03
CA GLN A 237 -2.48 7.13 13.13
C GLN A 237 -2.85 6.45 11.80
N ASN A 238 -3.19 7.21 10.76
CA ASN A 238 -3.60 6.65 9.48
C ASN A 238 -2.40 6.36 8.58
N ALA A 239 -2.03 5.08 8.45
CA ALA A 239 -0.91 4.64 7.61
C ALA A 239 -1.07 5.04 6.14
N ALA A 240 -2.29 5.04 5.59
CA ALA A 240 -2.53 5.42 4.19
C ALA A 240 -2.27 6.92 3.94
N ALA A 241 -2.54 7.78 4.94
CA ALA A 241 -2.19 9.20 4.86
C ALA A 241 -0.67 9.40 4.85
N TRP A 242 0.04 8.67 5.71
CA TRP A 242 1.51 8.70 5.74
C TRP A 242 2.14 8.12 4.48
N GLN A 243 1.56 7.08 3.88
CA GLN A 243 2.04 6.53 2.61
C GLN A 243 1.93 7.57 1.49
N LEU A 244 0.78 8.24 1.35
CA LEU A 244 0.64 9.31 0.36
C LEU A 244 1.60 10.48 0.63
N PHE A 245 1.84 10.82 1.90
CA PHE A 245 2.84 11.83 2.27
C PHE A 245 4.26 11.41 1.86
N ALA A 246 4.66 10.15 2.06
CA ALA A 246 5.94 9.63 1.62
C ALA A 246 6.08 9.68 0.09
N ASP A 247 5.04 9.25 -0.64
CA ASP A 247 5.01 9.24 -2.10
C ASP A 247 5.26 10.65 -2.66
N LEU A 248 4.56 11.65 -2.12
CA LEU A 248 4.70 13.05 -2.53
C LEU A 248 5.99 13.69 -2.02
N LEU A 249 6.49 13.29 -0.84
CA LEU A 249 7.78 13.74 -0.32
C LEU A 249 8.93 13.32 -1.25
N ALA A 250 8.86 12.13 -1.85
CA ALA A 250 9.88 11.64 -2.77
C ALA A 250 10.07 12.52 -4.02
N GLU A 251 9.03 13.24 -4.43
CA GLU A 251 9.05 14.20 -5.53
C GLU A 251 9.69 15.55 -5.13
N MET A 252 9.96 15.77 -3.84
CA MET A 252 10.48 17.04 -3.31
C MET A 252 12.01 17.03 -3.19
N ARG A 253 12.61 18.22 -3.23
CA ARG A 253 14.02 18.45 -2.87
C ARG A 253 14.11 19.74 -2.04
N PHE A 254 14.89 19.71 -0.97
CA PHE A 254 15.00 20.81 -0.01
C PHE A 254 16.38 21.45 -0.07
N ALA A 255 16.40 22.79 -0.14
CA ALA A 255 17.63 23.59 -0.16
C ALA A 255 17.99 24.19 1.22
N ALA A 256 17.08 24.09 2.19
CA ALA A 256 17.26 24.61 3.54
C ALA A 256 16.54 23.73 4.55
N TRP A 257 17.02 23.78 5.79
CA TRP A 257 16.44 23.05 6.91
C TRP A 257 15.07 23.62 7.29
N ASP A 258 14.09 22.74 7.42
CA ASP A 258 12.77 23.03 7.99
C ASP A 258 12.54 22.08 9.18
N ALA A 259 12.53 22.63 10.39
CA ALA A 259 12.39 21.85 11.61
C ALA A 259 11.01 21.18 11.74
N GLY A 260 9.95 21.81 11.21
CA GLY A 260 8.61 21.25 11.24
C GLY A 260 8.50 20.05 10.29
N LEU A 261 9.06 20.18 9.08
CA LEU A 261 9.12 19.08 8.14
C LEU A 261 10.03 17.95 8.64
N ALA A 262 11.16 18.28 9.27
CA ALA A 262 12.03 17.28 9.88
C ALA A 262 11.28 16.47 10.94
N ALA A 263 10.46 17.12 11.78
CA ALA A 263 9.63 16.44 12.76
C ALA A 263 8.57 15.53 12.10
N ASP A 264 7.98 15.96 10.98
CA ASP A 264 7.04 15.13 10.20
C ASP A 264 7.75 13.92 9.58
N ALA A 265 8.95 14.11 9.04
CA ALA A 265 9.79 13.05 8.47
C ALA A 265 10.26 12.06 9.55
N GLU A 266 10.58 12.52 10.77
CA GLU A 266 10.89 11.64 11.90
C GLU A 266 9.69 10.76 12.28
N ARG A 267 8.48 11.32 12.29
CA ARG A 267 7.25 10.55 12.53
C ARG A 267 7.01 9.54 11.41
N LEU A 268 7.17 9.93 10.15
CA LEU A 268 7.07 9.05 8.98
C LEU A 268 8.06 7.88 9.11
N PHE A 269 9.34 8.18 9.36
CA PHE A 269 10.38 7.18 9.54
C PHE A 269 10.24 6.42 10.87
N SER A 270 9.29 6.75 11.73
CA SER A 270 8.94 5.94 12.91
C SER A 270 7.73 5.03 12.67
N GLN A 271 6.99 5.19 11.55
CA GLN A 271 5.87 4.31 11.20
C GLN A 271 6.38 2.95 10.69
N THR A 272 5.93 1.84 11.26
CA THR A 272 6.33 0.49 10.81
C THR A 272 5.65 0.08 9.50
N GLU A 273 4.42 0.55 9.27
CA GLU A 273 3.53 0.16 8.18
C GLU A 273 3.67 1.02 6.91
N VAL A 274 4.65 1.94 6.87
CA VAL A 274 4.80 2.90 5.77
C VAL A 274 6.11 2.67 5.06
N GLU A 275 6.06 2.49 3.74
CA GLU A 275 7.25 2.36 2.90
C GLU A 275 7.94 3.73 2.81
N VAL A 276 9.23 3.80 3.13
CA VAL A 276 10.02 5.06 3.17
C VAL A 276 11.23 5.06 2.25
N GLN A 277 11.53 3.93 1.60
CA GLN A 277 12.71 3.79 0.76
C GLN A 277 12.69 4.76 -0.43
N HIS A 278 11.52 4.98 -1.02
CA HIS A 278 11.40 5.86 -2.19
C HIS A 278 11.56 7.35 -1.85
N CYS A 279 11.28 7.78 -0.61
CA CYS A 279 11.44 9.18 -0.18
C CYS A 279 12.81 9.49 0.47
N ALA A 280 13.71 8.51 0.53
CA ALA A 280 15.00 8.62 1.22
C ALA A 280 15.88 9.77 0.69
N GLU A 281 15.93 9.97 -0.64
CA GLU A 281 16.73 11.06 -1.24
C GLU A 281 16.17 12.45 -0.92
N ALA A 282 14.85 12.58 -0.84
CA ALA A 282 14.23 13.84 -0.44
C ALA A 282 14.59 14.17 1.01
N VAL A 283 14.51 13.19 1.91
CA VAL A 283 14.94 13.34 3.30
C VAL A 283 16.44 13.61 3.42
N LEU A 284 17.27 12.97 2.59
CA LEU A 284 18.70 13.27 2.51
C LEU A 284 18.94 14.75 2.17
N SER A 285 18.22 15.31 1.19
CA SER A 285 18.36 16.72 0.82
C SER A 285 18.03 17.68 1.97
N LEU A 286 17.06 17.31 2.82
CA LEU A 286 16.72 18.06 4.03
C LEU A 286 17.84 17.93 5.09
N VAL A 287 18.25 16.70 5.41
CA VAL A 287 19.23 16.41 6.47
C VAL A 287 20.62 16.99 6.16
N ARG A 288 21.01 17.08 4.88
CA ARG A 288 22.27 17.72 4.45
C ARG A 288 22.38 19.20 4.85
N THR A 289 21.25 19.87 5.06
CA THR A 289 21.17 21.29 5.39
C THR A 289 20.94 21.57 6.87
N GLY A 290 20.87 20.52 7.69
CA GLY A 290 20.54 20.61 9.12
C GLY A 290 21.45 19.77 10.01
N PRO A 291 21.09 19.61 11.30
CA PRO A 291 21.88 18.84 12.24
C PRO A 291 21.81 17.33 11.95
N ARG A 292 22.92 16.62 12.19
CA ARG A 292 22.97 15.15 12.20
C ARG A 292 22.32 14.60 13.49
N GLY A 293 21.01 14.76 13.61
CA GLY A 293 20.20 14.33 14.74
C GLY A 293 19.43 13.02 14.49
N ARG A 294 18.28 12.86 15.14
CA ARG A 294 17.45 11.65 15.08
C ARG A 294 17.01 11.29 13.66
N LEU A 295 16.57 12.25 12.86
CA LEU A 295 16.19 12.00 11.46
C LEU A 295 17.34 11.39 10.63
N PHE A 296 18.57 11.82 10.87
CA PHE A 296 19.75 11.27 10.18
C PHE A 296 19.97 9.78 10.55
N HIS A 297 19.85 9.43 11.83
CA HIS A 297 19.93 8.03 12.26
C HIS A 297 18.80 7.20 11.66
N LEU A 298 17.55 7.69 11.70
CA LEU A 298 16.40 7.00 11.12
C LEU A 298 16.57 6.77 9.61
N LEU A 299 17.13 7.73 8.88
CA LEU A 299 17.44 7.58 7.45
C LEU A 299 18.39 6.40 7.21
N LEU A 300 19.49 6.32 7.97
CA LEU A 300 20.49 5.24 7.90
C LEU A 300 19.92 3.87 8.34
N GLU A 301 19.03 3.84 9.33
CA GLU A 301 18.43 2.60 9.84
C GLU A 301 17.38 2.01 8.88
N HIS A 302 16.70 2.83 8.09
CA HIS A 302 15.47 2.41 7.40
C HIS A 302 15.47 2.52 5.88
N ALA A 303 16.44 3.19 5.28
CA ALA A 303 16.48 3.32 3.82
C ALA A 303 17.91 3.26 3.26
N LEU A 304 18.08 2.47 2.19
CA LEU A 304 19.29 2.48 1.38
C LEU A 304 19.38 3.81 0.63
N VAL A 305 20.18 4.73 1.14
CA VAL A 305 20.46 6.02 0.50
C VAL A 305 21.34 5.85 -0.74
N ALA A 306 20.77 6.12 -1.92
CA ALA A 306 21.39 5.93 -3.24
C ALA A 306 22.06 7.20 -3.78
N ASP A 307 23.08 7.72 -3.08
CA ASP A 307 23.80 8.93 -3.48
C ASP A 307 25.32 8.72 -3.31
N ALA A 308 26.09 8.94 -4.38
CA ALA A 308 27.54 8.70 -4.38
C ALA A 308 28.31 9.64 -3.44
N GLY A 309 27.86 10.89 -3.29
CA GLY A 309 28.47 11.83 -2.34
C GLY A 309 28.20 11.41 -0.90
N PHE A 310 26.97 10.97 -0.62
CA PHE A 310 26.59 10.43 0.68
C PHE A 310 27.35 9.15 1.01
N GLU A 311 27.51 8.23 0.06
CA GLU A 311 28.35 7.04 0.24
C GLU A 311 29.78 7.43 0.66
N ALA A 312 30.40 8.40 -0.01
CA ALA A 312 31.74 8.88 0.36
C ALA A 312 31.78 9.49 1.77
N GLU A 313 30.78 10.31 2.12
CA GLU A 313 30.65 10.90 3.46
C GLU A 313 30.49 9.83 4.55
N MET A 314 29.67 8.80 4.30
CA MET A 314 29.43 7.73 5.28
C MET A 314 30.63 6.81 5.45
N ILE A 315 31.40 6.56 4.38
CA ILE A 315 32.68 5.84 4.47
C ILE A 315 33.67 6.62 5.36
N ALA A 316 33.77 7.94 5.19
CA ALA A 316 34.62 8.77 6.02
C ALA A 316 34.16 8.79 7.48
N LEU A 317 32.84 8.88 7.72
CA LEU A 317 32.26 8.84 9.07
C LEU A 317 32.49 7.48 9.75
N ARG A 318 32.31 6.37 9.02
CA ARG A 318 32.58 5.01 9.49
C ARG A 318 34.04 4.83 9.93
N ARG A 319 34.99 5.46 9.23
CA ARG A 319 36.41 5.46 9.59
C ARG A 319 36.71 6.27 10.84
N ALA A 320 36.19 7.50 10.90
CA ALA A 320 36.36 8.36 12.08
C ALA A 320 35.81 7.68 13.34
N LEU A 321 34.66 7.01 13.24
CA LEU A 321 34.06 6.29 14.35
C LEU A 321 34.84 5.02 14.76
N LEU A 322 35.53 4.37 13.81
CA LEU A 322 36.45 3.26 14.11
C LEU A 322 37.66 3.75 14.91
N GLU A 323 38.19 4.93 14.57
CA GLU A 323 39.34 5.54 15.25
C GLU A 323 38.98 6.14 16.62
N SER A 324 37.78 6.69 16.76
CA SER A 324 37.31 7.35 17.99
C SER A 324 35.83 7.05 18.24
N PRO A 325 35.52 5.89 18.86
CA PRO A 325 34.14 5.52 19.17
C PRO A 325 33.52 6.43 20.24
N ASP A 326 32.55 7.25 19.86
CA ASP A 326 31.91 8.24 20.76
C ASP A 326 30.38 8.13 20.84
N SER A 327 29.72 7.44 19.89
CA SER A 327 28.27 7.25 19.86
C SER A 327 27.86 5.84 19.42
N LEU A 328 27.21 5.12 20.32
CA LEU A 328 26.69 3.78 20.03
C LEU A 328 25.52 3.83 19.05
N GLU A 329 24.66 4.83 19.17
CA GLU A 329 23.52 5.06 18.28
C GLU A 329 23.98 5.26 16.83
N LEU A 330 25.00 6.10 16.63
CA LEU A 330 25.56 6.32 15.29
C LEU A 330 26.25 5.07 14.74
N ALA A 331 27.00 4.34 15.59
CA ALA A 331 27.61 3.06 15.20
C ALA A 331 26.55 2.05 14.74
N CYS A 332 25.44 1.94 15.48
CA CYS A 332 24.32 1.07 15.12
C CYS A 332 23.65 1.51 13.82
N ALA A 333 23.41 2.81 13.63
CA ALA A 333 22.80 3.34 12.41
C ALA A 333 23.69 3.09 11.17
N LEU A 334 25.00 3.36 11.27
CA LEU A 334 25.96 3.07 10.20
C LEU A 334 26.10 1.57 9.92
N ALA A 335 26.06 0.72 10.96
CA ALA A 335 26.08 -0.72 10.79
C ALA A 335 24.84 -1.23 10.04
N GLN A 336 23.66 -0.66 10.33
CA GLN A 336 22.46 -0.94 9.54
C GLN A 336 22.61 -0.50 8.08
N GLN A 337 23.16 0.70 7.82
CA GLN A 337 23.43 1.15 6.45
C GLN A 337 24.44 0.25 5.71
N CYS A 338 25.46 -0.27 6.40
CA CYS A 338 26.41 -1.23 5.85
C CYS A 338 25.73 -2.58 5.57
N PHE A 339 24.81 -3.02 6.41
CA PHE A 339 24.00 -4.20 6.16
C PHE A 339 23.06 -4.00 4.95
N LEU A 340 22.43 -2.83 4.82
CA LEU A 340 21.55 -2.45 3.71
C LEU A 340 22.27 -2.47 2.35
N ASN A 341 23.53 -1.99 2.32
CA ASN A 341 24.35 -2.04 1.12
C ASN A 341 25.07 -3.39 0.92
N GLU A 342 24.92 -4.33 1.85
CA GLU A 342 25.57 -5.65 1.86
C GLU A 342 27.10 -5.56 1.88
N TYR A 343 27.61 -4.69 2.76
CA TYR A 343 29.02 -4.46 3.03
C TYR A 343 29.83 -4.00 1.81
N LEU A 344 29.18 -3.34 0.85
CA LEU A 344 29.74 -2.97 -0.45
C LEU A 344 30.83 -1.90 -0.39
N TRP A 345 30.87 -1.12 0.69
CA TRP A 345 31.88 -0.09 0.91
C TRP A 345 33.30 -0.68 1.05
N PRO A 346 34.33 0.00 0.51
CA PRO A 346 35.71 -0.47 0.53
C PRO A 346 36.31 -0.38 1.94
N GLU A 347 37.38 -1.13 2.16
CA GLU A 347 38.12 -1.20 3.42
C GLU A 347 39.62 -1.12 3.12
N THR A 348 40.35 -0.38 3.95
CA THR A 348 41.81 -0.27 3.89
C THR A 348 42.47 -1.38 4.71
N PRO A 349 43.74 -1.72 4.43
CA PRO A 349 44.46 -2.72 5.22
C PRO A 349 44.52 -2.40 6.73
N SER A 350 44.62 -1.12 7.11
CA SER A 350 44.60 -0.68 8.50
C SER A 350 43.25 -0.95 9.18
N GLU A 351 42.15 -0.61 8.50
CA GLU A 351 40.80 -0.96 8.98
C GLU A 351 40.70 -2.48 9.20
N THR A 352 41.16 -3.29 8.24
CA THR A 352 41.13 -4.76 8.34
C THR A 352 41.89 -5.29 9.54
N GLU A 353 43.09 -4.78 9.78
CA GLU A 353 43.91 -5.22 10.90
C GLU A 353 43.19 -4.97 12.22
N VAL A 354 42.67 -3.75 12.45
CA VAL A 354 41.93 -3.40 13.67
C VAL A 354 40.73 -4.32 13.88
N ILE A 355 39.86 -4.45 12.87
CA ILE A 355 38.61 -5.22 12.96
C ILE A 355 38.89 -6.71 13.20
N SER A 356 39.98 -7.24 12.63
CA SER A 356 40.34 -8.66 12.77
C SER A 356 40.70 -9.07 14.20
N THR A 357 41.06 -8.12 15.06
CA THR A 357 41.43 -8.38 16.46
C THR A 357 40.21 -8.51 17.39
N TRP A 358 39.05 -8.04 16.95
CA TRP A 358 37.86 -7.90 17.79
C TRP A 358 37.09 -9.21 17.97
N LYS A 359 36.53 -9.38 19.16
CA LYS A 359 35.76 -10.57 19.58
C LYS A 359 34.32 -10.25 19.96
N GLY A 360 33.92 -8.97 19.91
CA GLY A 360 32.56 -8.53 20.21
C GLY A 360 32.25 -8.54 21.71
N SER A 361 33.16 -8.01 22.53
CA SER A 361 33.05 -8.03 23.99
C SER A 361 32.05 -7.01 24.55
N SER A 362 31.71 -5.97 23.79
CA SER A 362 30.75 -4.92 24.15
C SER A 362 29.80 -4.58 22.99
N ALA A 363 28.67 -3.93 23.27
CA ALA A 363 27.74 -3.48 22.23
C ALA A 363 28.41 -2.51 21.23
N MET A 364 29.31 -1.64 21.69
CA MET A 364 30.06 -0.75 20.82
C MET A 364 30.98 -1.53 19.88
N GLU A 365 31.79 -2.46 20.39
CA GLU A 365 32.69 -3.26 19.56
C GLU A 365 31.91 -4.10 18.53
N VAL A 366 30.76 -4.66 18.93
CA VAL A 366 29.87 -5.39 18.01
C VAL A 366 29.28 -4.46 16.94
N ALA A 367 28.79 -3.28 17.31
CA ALA A 367 28.25 -2.32 16.35
C ALA A 367 29.31 -1.85 15.35
N LEU A 368 30.53 -1.55 15.82
CA LEU A 368 31.63 -1.16 14.95
C LEU A 368 32.06 -2.30 14.02
N PHE A 369 32.17 -3.53 14.52
CA PHE A 369 32.45 -4.73 13.71
C PHE A 369 31.36 -4.93 12.63
N ALA A 370 30.10 -4.71 13.01
CA ALA A 370 28.95 -4.81 12.12
C ALA A 370 28.92 -3.74 11.01
N MET A 371 29.76 -2.70 11.04
CA MET A 371 29.94 -1.78 9.91
C MET A 371 30.80 -2.37 8.78
N TYR A 372 31.48 -3.50 9.03
CA TYR A 372 32.42 -4.09 8.09
C TYR A 372 32.11 -5.55 7.76
N ARG A 373 31.55 -6.32 8.69
CA ARG A 373 31.31 -7.75 8.52
C ARG A 373 29.96 -8.19 9.08
N PRO A 374 29.37 -9.27 8.54
CA PRO A 374 28.22 -9.93 9.18
C PRO A 374 28.58 -10.48 10.57
N LEU A 375 27.62 -10.46 11.50
CA LEU A 375 27.79 -10.89 12.90
C LEU A 375 27.78 -12.41 13.12
N ARG A 376 28.18 -13.20 12.11
CA ARG A 376 28.17 -14.67 12.19
C ARG A 376 29.14 -15.16 13.27
N GLY A 377 28.64 -15.92 14.24
CA GLY A 377 29.45 -16.49 15.32
C GLY A 377 29.81 -15.52 16.45
N ILE A 378 29.41 -14.25 16.35
CA ILE A 378 29.58 -13.27 17.43
C ILE A 378 28.52 -13.54 18.50
N LYS A 379 28.92 -13.50 19.78
CA LYS A 379 27.99 -13.66 20.91
C LYS A 379 27.33 -12.32 21.23
N LYS A 380 26.03 -12.33 21.56
CA LYS A 380 25.31 -11.12 21.96
C LYS A 380 25.83 -10.61 23.32
N PRO A 381 26.31 -9.35 23.41
CA PRO A 381 26.60 -8.70 24.69
C PRO A 381 25.32 -8.53 25.53
N ALA A 382 25.46 -8.52 26.85
CA ALA A 382 24.30 -8.43 27.76
C ALA A 382 23.64 -7.04 27.84
N ALA A 383 24.35 -5.97 27.47
CA ALA A 383 23.88 -4.60 27.56
C ALA A 383 24.24 -3.80 26.30
N GLY A 384 23.27 -3.07 25.73
CA GLY A 384 23.48 -2.23 24.53
C GLY A 384 22.41 -1.17 24.25
N GLY A 385 21.34 -1.08 25.05
CA GLY A 385 20.26 -0.10 24.81
C GLY A 385 19.42 -0.40 23.56
N GLU A 386 18.45 0.47 23.29
CA GLU A 386 17.44 0.22 22.25
C GLU A 386 18.02 0.17 20.83
N ALA A 387 18.99 1.03 20.51
CA ALA A 387 19.61 1.07 19.19
C ALA A 387 20.35 -0.25 18.86
N PHE A 388 21.08 -0.78 19.85
CA PHE A 388 21.77 -2.05 19.70
C PHE A 388 20.80 -3.23 19.60
N GLU A 389 19.71 -3.22 20.36
CA GLU A 389 18.68 -4.27 20.27
C GLU A 389 18.02 -4.30 18.88
N ARG A 390 17.73 -3.13 18.29
CA ARG A 390 17.26 -3.03 16.90
C ARG A 390 18.30 -3.58 15.91
N LEU A 391 19.56 -3.17 16.05
CA LEU A 391 20.67 -3.66 15.22
C LEU A 391 20.77 -5.19 15.29
N TRP A 392 20.79 -5.75 16.50
CA TRP A 392 20.94 -7.19 16.73
C TRP A 392 19.79 -7.98 16.12
N ARG A 393 18.55 -7.54 16.35
CA ARG A 393 17.38 -8.15 15.74
C ARG A 393 17.52 -8.21 14.23
N ARG A 394 17.93 -7.08 13.61
CA ARG A 394 18.04 -6.94 12.16
C ARG A 394 19.15 -7.81 11.54
N LEU A 395 20.33 -7.81 12.15
CA LEU A 395 21.53 -8.44 11.58
C LEU A 395 21.69 -9.92 11.97
N VAL A 396 21.02 -10.36 13.04
CA VAL A 396 21.20 -11.72 13.59
C VAL A 396 19.88 -12.46 13.70
N ASP A 397 18.91 -11.95 14.47
CA ASP A 397 17.70 -12.72 14.79
C ASP A 397 16.84 -12.96 13.53
N GLU A 398 16.66 -11.93 12.69
CA GLU A 398 15.92 -12.03 11.43
C GLU A 398 16.57 -12.99 10.42
N PRO A 399 17.87 -12.87 10.06
CA PRO A 399 18.54 -13.85 9.21
C PRO A 399 18.55 -15.28 9.77
N ARG A 400 18.61 -15.44 11.10
CA ARG A 400 18.52 -16.76 11.73
C ARG A 400 17.14 -17.38 11.53
N ALA A 401 16.08 -16.61 11.77
CA ALA A 401 14.71 -17.05 11.53
C ALA A 401 14.50 -17.43 10.05
N GLU A 402 15.05 -16.65 9.11
CA GLU A 402 15.05 -17.01 7.68
C GLU A 402 15.75 -18.35 7.40
N ALA A 403 16.93 -18.57 7.98
CA ALA A 403 17.67 -19.81 7.79
C ALA A 403 16.93 -21.05 8.35
N GLU A 404 16.18 -20.89 9.43
CA GLU A 404 15.33 -21.94 10.02
C GLU A 404 14.09 -22.24 9.17
N LEU A 405 13.52 -21.23 8.50
CA LEU A 405 12.33 -21.39 7.66
C LEU A 405 12.62 -22.10 6.33
N GLY A 406 13.77 -21.80 5.69
CA GLY A 406 14.09 -22.27 4.33
C GLY A 406 13.90 -23.78 4.07
N PRO A 407 14.39 -24.68 4.95
CA PRO A 407 14.20 -26.13 4.80
C PRO A 407 12.74 -26.59 4.84
N ALA A 408 11.87 -25.90 5.59
CA ALA A 408 10.47 -26.27 5.75
C ALA A 408 9.58 -25.87 4.56
N ILE A 409 10.09 -25.04 3.64
CA ILE A 409 9.35 -24.60 2.46
C ILE A 409 9.14 -25.78 1.51
N ALA A 410 7.89 -26.06 1.15
CA ALA A 410 7.54 -27.14 0.25
C ALA A 410 8.12 -26.90 -1.15
N ALA A 411 8.65 -27.94 -1.79
CA ALA A 411 8.99 -27.91 -3.21
C ALA A 411 7.83 -28.52 -4.01
N LEU A 412 7.25 -27.74 -4.92
CA LEU A 412 6.20 -28.22 -5.83
C LEU A 412 6.80 -28.87 -7.08
N THR A 413 7.98 -28.43 -7.50
CA THR A 413 8.67 -28.94 -8.68
C THR A 413 10.18 -29.02 -8.44
N ALA A 414 10.87 -29.83 -9.25
CA ALA A 414 12.33 -29.84 -9.29
C ALA A 414 12.87 -28.64 -10.09
N VAL A 415 14.08 -28.18 -9.74
CA VAL A 415 14.81 -27.14 -10.49
C VAL A 415 15.91 -27.80 -11.31
N GLU A 416 15.60 -28.13 -12.56
CA GLU A 416 16.48 -28.94 -13.42
C GLU A 416 17.15 -28.14 -14.53
N ASP A 417 16.49 -27.11 -15.05
CA ASP A 417 17.02 -26.27 -16.12
C ASP A 417 18.34 -25.58 -15.71
N GLU A 418 19.30 -25.54 -16.63
CA GLU A 418 20.65 -25.03 -16.36
C GLU A 418 20.62 -23.53 -16.01
N VAL A 419 19.81 -22.74 -16.73
CA VAL A 419 19.67 -21.31 -16.46
C VAL A 419 18.92 -21.10 -15.15
N SER A 420 17.84 -21.85 -14.91
CA SER A 420 17.13 -21.82 -13.61
C SER A 420 18.07 -22.11 -12.43
N ARG A 421 18.97 -23.09 -12.54
CA ARG A 421 19.97 -23.39 -11.50
C ARG A 421 20.99 -22.27 -11.30
N LYS A 422 21.46 -21.62 -12.38
CA LYS A 422 22.36 -20.46 -12.29
C LYS A 422 21.68 -19.28 -11.61
N VAL A 423 20.44 -18.98 -11.98
CA VAL A 423 19.62 -17.93 -11.38
C VAL A 423 19.32 -18.26 -9.91
N GLN A 424 18.94 -19.50 -9.60
CA GLN A 424 18.75 -19.97 -8.22
C GLN A 424 20.01 -19.75 -7.38
N ALA A 425 21.18 -20.18 -7.84
CA ALA A 425 22.43 -20.03 -7.10
C ALA A 425 22.78 -18.56 -6.79
N GLN A 426 22.46 -17.64 -7.70
CA GLN A 426 22.64 -16.20 -7.50
C GLN A 426 21.82 -15.69 -6.31
N TYR A 427 20.54 -16.09 -6.23
CA TYR A 427 19.60 -15.62 -5.20
C TYR A 427 19.63 -16.42 -3.90
N GLU A 428 20.07 -17.69 -3.90
CA GLU A 428 20.32 -18.46 -2.67
C GLU A 428 21.46 -17.84 -1.86
N ALA A 429 22.50 -17.37 -2.56
CA ALA A 429 23.61 -16.67 -1.92
C ALA A 429 23.20 -15.27 -1.44
N ASN A 430 22.34 -14.57 -2.19
CA ASN A 430 21.94 -13.19 -1.90
C ASN A 430 20.46 -12.95 -2.28
N PRO A 431 19.51 -13.16 -1.33
CA PRO A 431 18.10 -12.89 -1.57
C PRO A 431 17.88 -11.42 -1.97
N TYR A 432 17.22 -11.21 -3.10
CA TYR A 432 16.97 -9.88 -3.68
C TYR A 432 15.61 -9.85 -4.39
N PRO A 433 14.88 -8.72 -4.37
CA PRO A 433 15.17 -7.48 -3.64
C PRO A 433 14.76 -7.53 -2.17
N ARG A 434 15.62 -7.13 -1.22
CA ARG A 434 15.19 -7.01 0.19
C ARG A 434 14.35 -5.75 0.40
N TRP A 435 13.32 -5.83 1.25
CA TRP A 435 12.42 -4.71 1.55
C TRP A 435 12.11 -4.59 3.04
N HIS A 436 12.29 -3.40 3.59
CA HIS A 436 12.36 -3.17 5.04
C HIS A 436 11.00 -2.91 5.67
N ARG A 437 10.11 -2.27 4.90
CA ARG A 437 8.75 -1.94 5.31
C ARG A 437 7.79 -2.39 4.24
N ALA A 438 6.68 -2.96 4.70
CA ALA A 438 5.69 -3.46 3.78
C ALA A 438 4.99 -2.30 3.07
N PRO A 439 4.74 -2.42 1.77
CA PRO A 439 3.78 -1.54 1.12
C PRO A 439 2.39 -1.82 1.72
N ALA A 440 1.78 -0.82 2.35
CA ALA A 440 0.38 -0.87 2.74
C ALA A 440 -0.48 -0.80 1.47
N ALA A 441 -1.35 -1.79 1.26
CA ALA A 441 -2.29 -1.80 0.15
C ALA A 441 -3.72 -1.99 0.67
N ALA A 442 -4.61 -1.06 0.34
CA ALA A 442 -6.01 -1.17 0.72
C ALA A 442 -6.71 -2.26 -0.11
N PRO A 443 -7.54 -3.11 0.51
CA PRO A 443 -8.34 -4.10 -0.21
C PRO A 443 -9.03 -3.53 -1.45
N ARG A 444 -8.82 -4.19 -2.59
CA ARG A 444 -9.38 -3.77 -3.87
C ARG A 444 -9.71 -5.00 -4.70
N PRO A 445 -10.98 -5.43 -4.75
CA PRO A 445 -11.39 -6.60 -5.54
C PRO A 445 -10.86 -6.52 -6.97
N LEU A 446 -10.41 -7.65 -7.51
CA LEU A 446 -9.80 -7.76 -8.84
C LEU A 446 -10.64 -7.06 -9.93
N ARG A 447 -11.97 -7.27 -9.90
CA ARG A 447 -12.93 -6.61 -10.79
C ARG A 447 -12.81 -5.08 -10.77
N ARG A 448 -12.71 -4.50 -9.57
CA ARG A 448 -12.58 -3.04 -9.36
C ARG A 448 -11.22 -2.55 -9.83
N MET A 449 -10.16 -3.31 -9.57
CA MET A 449 -8.81 -2.99 -10.04
C MET A 449 -8.76 -2.94 -11.56
N LEU A 450 -9.25 -3.99 -12.24
CA LEU A 450 -9.25 -4.07 -13.71
C LEU A 450 -10.10 -2.99 -14.36
N ARG A 451 -11.29 -2.68 -13.85
CA ARG A 451 -12.11 -1.55 -14.36
C ARG A 451 -11.38 -0.21 -14.24
N SER A 452 -10.61 -0.03 -13.17
CA SER A 452 -9.84 1.21 -12.95
C SER A 452 -8.65 1.33 -13.89
N LEU A 453 -7.97 0.22 -14.19
CA LEU A 453 -6.84 0.19 -15.12
C LEU A 453 -7.32 0.28 -16.57
N PHE A 454 -8.42 -0.42 -16.88
CA PHE A 454 -8.95 -0.59 -18.22
C PHE A 454 -10.46 -0.30 -18.27
N PRO A 455 -10.87 0.98 -18.21
CA PRO A 455 -12.29 1.36 -18.20
C PRO A 455 -13.07 0.95 -19.47
N HIS A 456 -12.36 0.64 -20.54
CA HIS A 456 -12.95 0.21 -21.81
C HIS A 456 -13.46 -1.23 -21.78
N LEU A 457 -13.06 -2.04 -20.80
CA LEU A 457 -13.51 -3.43 -20.66
C LEU A 457 -14.94 -3.48 -20.12
N LYS A 458 -15.89 -3.71 -21.03
CA LYS A 458 -17.31 -3.95 -20.71
C LYS A 458 -17.49 -5.44 -20.45
N ASN A 459 -17.99 -5.81 -19.27
CA ASN A 459 -18.24 -7.18 -18.81
C ASN A 459 -16.97 -8.00 -18.48
N LEU A 460 -16.40 -7.76 -17.30
CA LEU A 460 -15.35 -8.60 -16.72
C LEU A 460 -16.00 -9.73 -15.90
N GLU A 461 -15.84 -10.97 -16.32
CA GLU A 461 -16.24 -12.16 -15.55
C GLU A 461 -15.05 -12.64 -14.72
N VAL A 462 -14.74 -11.93 -13.63
CA VAL A 462 -13.70 -12.34 -12.68
C VAL A 462 -14.31 -12.72 -11.34
N SER A 463 -13.73 -13.75 -10.69
CA SER A 463 -14.12 -14.18 -9.35
C SER A 463 -13.94 -13.07 -8.32
N GLU A 464 -14.87 -12.98 -7.36
CA GLU A 464 -14.72 -12.11 -6.18
C GLU A 464 -13.74 -12.71 -5.15
N ASN A 465 -13.44 -14.02 -5.27
CA ASN A 465 -12.48 -14.76 -4.45
C ASN A 465 -11.43 -15.40 -5.39
N PRO A 466 -10.51 -14.62 -5.97
CA PRO A 466 -9.63 -15.12 -7.03
C PRO A 466 -8.58 -16.12 -6.51
N GLU A 467 -8.33 -17.17 -7.26
CA GLU A 467 -7.10 -17.96 -7.15
C GLU A 467 -5.98 -17.22 -7.87
N VAL A 468 -4.90 -16.92 -7.15
CA VAL A 468 -3.81 -16.07 -7.64
C VAL A 468 -2.49 -16.83 -7.63
N LEU A 469 -1.75 -16.79 -8.74
CA LEU A 469 -0.37 -17.25 -8.82
C LEU A 469 0.58 -16.06 -8.97
N ILE A 470 1.56 -15.94 -8.07
CA ILE A 470 2.70 -15.04 -8.22
C ILE A 470 3.92 -15.89 -8.60
N ALA A 471 4.26 -15.89 -9.89
CA ALA A 471 5.34 -16.70 -10.44
C ALA A 471 6.67 -15.93 -10.42
N GLY A 472 7.65 -16.47 -9.68
CA GLY A 472 8.93 -15.82 -9.38
C GLY A 472 8.75 -14.63 -8.42
N CYS A 473 8.21 -14.92 -7.23
CA CYS A 473 7.88 -13.89 -6.25
C CYS A 473 9.11 -13.26 -5.57
N GLY A 474 10.31 -13.79 -5.78
CA GLY A 474 11.53 -13.38 -5.11
C GLY A 474 11.35 -13.38 -3.59
N THR A 475 11.66 -12.24 -2.98
CA THR A 475 11.50 -11.98 -1.54
C THR A 475 10.06 -11.63 -1.12
N GLY A 476 9.07 -11.83 -1.98
CA GLY A 476 7.65 -11.80 -1.63
C GLY A 476 7.00 -10.43 -1.57
N ARG A 477 7.65 -9.35 -2.04
CA ARG A 477 7.05 -8.00 -2.00
C ARG A 477 5.74 -7.92 -2.79
N HIS A 478 5.72 -8.42 -4.02
CA HIS A 478 4.50 -8.45 -4.84
C HIS A 478 3.46 -9.39 -4.24
N ALA A 479 3.86 -10.56 -3.74
CA ALA A 479 2.96 -11.47 -3.05
C ALA A 479 2.26 -10.80 -1.85
N ALA A 480 3.01 -10.04 -1.05
CA ALA A 480 2.44 -9.27 0.07
C ALA A 480 1.45 -8.19 -0.38
N VAL A 481 1.75 -7.46 -1.47
CA VAL A 481 0.82 -6.46 -2.04
C VAL A 481 -0.45 -7.14 -2.55
N THR A 482 -0.31 -8.20 -3.36
CA THR A 482 -1.46 -8.87 -3.97
C THR A 482 -2.34 -9.55 -2.92
N ALA A 483 -1.75 -10.16 -1.88
CA ALA A 483 -2.47 -10.72 -0.75
C ALA A 483 -3.31 -9.67 0.01
N GLN A 484 -2.78 -8.46 0.21
CA GLN A 484 -3.51 -7.34 0.81
C GLN A 484 -4.62 -6.80 -0.10
N LEU A 485 -4.35 -6.68 -1.41
CA LEU A 485 -5.33 -6.22 -2.40
C LEU A 485 -6.50 -7.21 -2.55
N GLN A 486 -6.23 -8.51 -2.45
CA GLN A 486 -7.20 -9.60 -2.63
C GLN A 486 -7.45 -10.37 -1.32
N PRO A 487 -8.03 -9.75 -0.27
CA PRO A 487 -8.16 -10.39 1.04
C PRO A 487 -9.07 -11.63 1.06
N LEU A 488 -9.97 -11.77 0.07
CA LEU A 488 -10.83 -12.93 -0.10
C LEU A 488 -10.27 -13.98 -1.06
N GLY A 489 -9.19 -13.66 -1.79
CA GLY A 489 -8.52 -14.59 -2.70
C GLY A 489 -7.51 -15.48 -2.01
N ARG A 490 -7.01 -16.50 -2.71
CA ARG A 490 -5.89 -17.34 -2.25
C ARG A 490 -4.68 -17.13 -3.15
N VAL A 491 -3.54 -16.79 -2.54
CA VAL A 491 -2.31 -16.50 -3.26
C VAL A 491 -1.32 -17.64 -3.11
N LEU A 492 -0.96 -18.29 -4.21
CA LEU A 492 0.21 -19.14 -4.31
C LEU A 492 1.38 -18.31 -4.86
N ALA A 493 2.43 -18.14 -4.07
CA ALA A 493 3.65 -17.44 -4.47
C ALA A 493 4.80 -18.43 -4.59
N VAL A 494 5.44 -18.48 -5.76
CA VAL A 494 6.51 -19.44 -6.04
C VAL A 494 7.79 -18.76 -6.49
N ASP A 495 8.93 -19.35 -6.13
CA ASP A 495 10.26 -18.92 -6.56
C ASP A 495 11.22 -20.13 -6.58
N VAL A 496 12.35 -20.01 -7.28
CA VAL A 496 13.38 -21.06 -7.30
C VAL A 496 14.27 -21.03 -6.05
N SER A 497 14.43 -19.87 -5.40
CA SER A 497 15.31 -19.66 -4.25
C SER A 497 14.59 -19.82 -2.92
N ARG A 498 14.99 -20.81 -2.11
CA ARG A 498 14.50 -21.00 -0.75
C ARG A 498 14.92 -19.87 0.17
N ALA A 499 16.13 -19.31 0.01
CA ALA A 499 16.53 -18.16 0.81
C ALA A 499 15.65 -16.92 0.54
N SER A 500 15.25 -16.69 -0.71
CA SER A 500 14.29 -15.63 -1.06
C SER A 500 12.90 -15.90 -0.49
N LEU A 501 12.42 -17.14 -0.59
CA LEU A 501 11.13 -17.52 -0.04
C LEU A 501 11.10 -17.48 1.50
N ALA A 502 12.19 -17.84 2.18
CA ALA A 502 12.27 -17.75 3.63
C ALA A 502 12.13 -16.31 4.12
N TYR A 503 12.76 -15.37 3.42
CA TYR A 503 12.55 -13.95 3.63
C TYR A 503 11.08 -13.57 3.41
N ALA A 504 10.48 -14.01 2.30
CA ALA A 504 9.08 -13.74 1.98
C ALA A 504 8.11 -14.25 3.06
N VAL A 505 8.29 -15.49 3.52
CA VAL A 505 7.46 -16.14 4.54
C VAL A 505 7.54 -15.37 5.85
N ARG A 506 8.74 -15.04 6.33
CA ARG A 506 8.92 -14.25 7.56
C ARG A 506 8.19 -12.92 7.47
N ARG A 507 8.42 -12.18 6.38
CA ARG A 507 7.87 -10.84 6.19
C ARG A 507 6.35 -10.84 6.03
N CYS A 508 5.77 -11.79 5.31
CA CYS A 508 4.32 -11.89 5.18
C CYS A 508 3.66 -12.35 6.49
N SER A 509 4.35 -13.18 7.28
CA SER A 509 3.88 -13.60 8.61
C SER A 509 3.85 -12.42 9.59
N GLU A 510 4.87 -11.55 9.58
CA GLU A 510 4.92 -10.31 10.36
C GLU A 510 3.75 -9.36 10.04
N LEU A 511 3.23 -9.41 8.80
CA LEU A 511 2.07 -8.65 8.35
C LEU A 511 0.72 -9.33 8.63
N GLY A 512 0.72 -10.54 9.20
CA GLY A 512 -0.50 -11.31 9.46
C GLY A 512 -1.24 -11.78 8.20
N LEU A 513 -0.54 -11.90 7.06
CA LEU A 513 -1.15 -12.31 5.80
C LEU A 513 -1.38 -13.83 5.78
N ALA A 514 -2.62 -14.23 6.06
CA ALA A 514 -3.01 -15.65 6.13
C ALA A 514 -3.42 -16.25 4.77
N ASN A 515 -3.68 -15.41 3.76
CA ASN A 515 -4.16 -15.81 2.44
C ASN A 515 -3.05 -16.04 1.41
N VAL A 516 -1.78 -16.12 1.85
CA VAL A 516 -0.63 -16.38 0.97
C VAL A 516 0.12 -17.64 1.40
N ARG A 517 0.41 -18.51 0.43
CA ARG A 517 1.23 -19.72 0.58
C ARG A 517 2.46 -19.59 -0.29
N PHE A 518 3.63 -19.90 0.28
CA PHE A 518 4.91 -19.90 -0.43
C PHE A 518 5.37 -21.32 -0.75
N ALA A 519 5.94 -21.53 -1.94
CA ALA A 519 6.56 -22.80 -2.30
C ALA A 519 7.71 -22.64 -3.28
N GLN A 520 8.69 -23.54 -3.20
CA GLN A 520 9.76 -23.61 -4.18
C GLN A 520 9.24 -24.26 -5.46
N ALA A 521 9.44 -23.59 -6.60
CA ALA A 521 9.11 -24.16 -7.91
C ALA A 521 9.89 -23.48 -9.05
N ASP A 522 10.20 -24.26 -10.07
CA ASP A 522 10.60 -23.78 -11.39
C ASP A 522 9.36 -23.54 -12.28
N ILE A 523 9.25 -22.35 -12.86
CA ILE A 523 8.15 -21.96 -13.77
C ILE A 523 8.02 -22.93 -14.94
N LEU A 524 9.12 -23.45 -15.48
CA LEU A 524 9.10 -24.36 -16.62
C LEU A 524 8.42 -25.71 -16.29
N GLN A 525 8.28 -26.04 -15.01
CA GLN A 525 7.69 -27.28 -14.52
C GLN A 525 6.27 -27.09 -13.94
N LEU A 526 5.77 -25.85 -13.84
CA LEU A 526 4.47 -25.56 -13.22
C LEU A 526 3.27 -26.11 -14.00
N GLY A 527 3.42 -26.43 -15.29
CA GLY A 527 2.33 -26.99 -16.11
C GLY A 527 1.79 -28.33 -15.59
N ALA A 528 2.51 -28.99 -14.69
CA ALA A 528 2.07 -30.21 -14.01
C ALA A 528 1.08 -29.96 -12.87
N LEU A 529 0.84 -28.70 -12.47
CA LEU A 529 -0.10 -28.37 -11.40
C LEU A 529 -1.55 -28.65 -11.83
N ALA A 530 -2.33 -29.21 -10.92
CA ALA A 530 -3.77 -29.37 -11.08
C ALA A 530 -4.54 -28.06 -10.84
N GLU A 531 -3.97 -27.14 -10.05
CA GLU A 531 -4.53 -25.82 -9.76
C GLU A 531 -4.64 -24.97 -11.03
N ARG A 532 -5.63 -24.07 -11.05
CA ARG A 532 -5.85 -23.07 -12.10
C ARG A 532 -6.13 -21.73 -11.44
N PHE A 533 -5.79 -20.65 -12.13
CA PHE A 533 -5.72 -19.32 -11.52
C PHE A 533 -6.55 -18.30 -12.29
N ASP A 534 -7.31 -17.47 -11.57
CA ASP A 534 -8.03 -16.31 -12.13
C ASP A 534 -7.06 -15.15 -12.46
N LEU A 535 -5.97 -15.05 -11.70
CA LEU A 535 -4.93 -14.04 -11.83
C LEU A 535 -3.56 -14.68 -11.78
N ILE A 536 -2.72 -14.40 -12.78
CA ILE A 536 -1.28 -14.73 -12.73
C ILE A 536 -0.46 -13.45 -12.81
N GLU A 537 0.45 -13.25 -11.88
CA GLU A 537 1.46 -12.18 -11.96
C GLU A 537 2.85 -12.79 -12.14
N CYS A 538 3.57 -12.34 -13.18
CA CYS A 538 4.95 -12.74 -13.44
C CYS A 538 5.75 -11.55 -13.97
N SER A 539 6.27 -10.75 -13.04
CA SER A 539 7.02 -9.53 -13.35
C SER A 539 8.45 -9.65 -12.83
N GLY A 540 9.46 -9.53 -13.71
CA GLY A 540 10.87 -9.60 -13.30
C GLY A 540 11.56 -10.94 -13.53
N VAL A 541 10.96 -11.88 -14.27
CA VAL A 541 11.41 -13.29 -14.25
C VAL A 541 11.58 -13.88 -15.64
N LEU A 542 10.55 -13.79 -16.50
CA LEU A 542 10.58 -14.45 -17.82
C LEU A 542 11.76 -14.02 -18.68
N HIS A 543 12.19 -12.77 -18.57
CA HIS A 543 13.33 -12.24 -19.32
C HIS A 543 14.70 -12.73 -18.81
N HIS A 544 14.76 -13.50 -17.73
CA HIS A 544 15.98 -14.16 -17.25
C HIS A 544 16.06 -15.64 -17.64
N MET A 545 15.03 -16.19 -18.30
CA MET A 545 15.00 -17.57 -18.78
C MET A 545 15.81 -17.73 -20.07
N ALA A 546 16.19 -18.97 -20.42
CA ALA A 546 16.80 -19.26 -21.73
C ALA A 546 15.84 -19.01 -22.90
N ASP A 547 14.56 -19.41 -22.75
CA ASP A 547 13.46 -19.09 -23.66
C ASP A 547 12.30 -18.46 -22.87
N PRO A 548 12.16 -17.12 -22.88
CA PRO A 548 11.06 -16.44 -22.20
C PRO A 548 9.66 -16.90 -22.64
N LEU A 549 9.48 -17.31 -23.90
CA LEU A 549 8.18 -17.76 -24.41
C LEU A 549 7.82 -19.16 -23.90
N ALA A 550 8.78 -20.02 -23.59
CA ALA A 550 8.53 -21.31 -22.98
C ALA A 550 7.87 -21.12 -21.60
N GLY A 551 8.46 -20.28 -20.74
CA GLY A 551 7.87 -19.96 -19.44
C GLY A 551 6.50 -19.30 -19.56
N TRP A 552 6.33 -18.38 -20.51
CA TRP A 552 5.03 -17.73 -20.75
C TRP A 552 3.95 -18.75 -21.14
N ARG A 553 4.23 -19.70 -22.04
CA ARG A 553 3.29 -20.76 -22.41
C ARG A 553 2.88 -21.62 -21.21
N VAL A 554 3.82 -21.96 -20.33
CA VAL A 554 3.51 -22.72 -19.11
C VAL A 554 2.55 -21.94 -18.22
N LEU A 555 2.81 -20.65 -17.99
CA LEU A 555 1.91 -19.81 -17.18
C LEU A 555 0.51 -19.70 -17.82
N LEU A 556 0.42 -19.55 -19.15
CA LEU A 556 -0.87 -19.50 -19.84
C LEU A 556 -1.65 -20.82 -19.75
N SER A 557 -0.98 -21.96 -19.63
CA SER A 557 -1.65 -23.25 -19.44
C SER A 557 -2.33 -23.39 -18.06
N LEU A 558 -1.97 -22.53 -17.11
CA LEU A 558 -2.50 -22.50 -15.74
C LEU A 558 -3.55 -21.42 -15.53
N LEU A 559 -3.68 -20.50 -16.49
CA LEU A 559 -4.68 -19.44 -16.43
C LEU A 559 -6.08 -20.02 -16.70
N GLU A 560 -7.07 -19.58 -15.94
CA GLU A 560 -8.47 -19.92 -16.20
C GLU A 560 -8.99 -19.24 -17.46
N ARG A 561 -10.03 -19.80 -18.07
CA ARG A 561 -10.70 -19.16 -19.22
C ARG A 561 -11.27 -17.80 -18.79
N GLY A 562 -10.88 -16.73 -19.49
CA GLY A 562 -11.25 -15.36 -19.12
C GLY A 562 -10.42 -14.76 -17.97
N GLY A 563 -9.50 -15.54 -17.38
CA GLY A 563 -8.52 -15.08 -16.41
C GLY A 563 -7.57 -14.05 -17.00
N VAL A 564 -6.92 -13.29 -16.12
CA VAL A 564 -6.01 -12.20 -16.51
C VAL A 564 -4.59 -12.46 -16.04
N MET A 565 -3.61 -11.98 -16.79
CA MET A 565 -2.20 -12.11 -16.41
C MET A 565 -1.48 -10.78 -16.53
N LYS A 566 -0.71 -10.44 -15.50
CA LYS A 566 0.19 -9.29 -15.45
C LYS A 566 1.63 -9.75 -15.68
N LEU A 567 2.32 -9.09 -16.61
CA LEU A 567 3.68 -9.43 -17.01
C LEU A 567 4.61 -8.23 -16.96
N GLY A 568 5.88 -8.52 -16.64
CA GLY A 568 6.98 -7.56 -16.60
C GLY A 568 8.15 -8.00 -17.48
N LEU A 569 8.42 -7.27 -18.56
CA LEU A 569 9.52 -7.56 -19.51
C LEU A 569 10.39 -6.33 -19.75
N TYR A 570 11.71 -6.50 -19.82
CA TYR A 570 12.61 -5.37 -20.03
C TYR A 570 12.56 -4.81 -21.45
N SER A 571 12.48 -3.47 -21.55
CA SER A 571 12.59 -2.72 -22.81
C SER A 571 14.03 -2.62 -23.28
N GLU A 572 14.29 -2.86 -24.57
CA GLU A 572 15.59 -2.61 -25.21
C GLU A 572 16.03 -1.15 -25.03
N LEU A 573 15.13 -0.21 -25.30
CA LEU A 573 15.43 1.23 -25.25
C LEU A 573 15.49 1.75 -23.80
N GLY A 574 14.62 1.25 -22.92
CA GLY A 574 14.62 1.57 -21.50
C GLY A 574 15.88 1.06 -20.77
N ARG A 575 16.48 -0.04 -21.25
CA ARG A 575 17.70 -0.63 -20.68
C ARG A 575 19.01 -0.09 -21.28
N ARG A 576 18.98 0.87 -22.22
CA ARG A 576 20.18 1.34 -22.95
C ARG A 576 21.37 1.71 -22.06
N ARG A 577 21.13 2.42 -20.95
CA ARG A 577 22.17 2.83 -19.98
C ARG A 577 22.78 1.63 -19.24
N ILE A 578 21.97 0.62 -18.96
CA ILE A 578 22.40 -0.61 -18.29
C ILE A 578 23.20 -1.46 -19.27
N ALA A 579 22.74 -1.61 -20.52
CA ALA A 579 23.50 -2.29 -21.57
C ALA A 579 24.88 -1.64 -21.79
N ALA A 580 24.95 -0.31 -21.83
CA ALA A 580 26.21 0.43 -21.91
C ALA A 580 27.14 0.15 -20.70
N ALA A 581 26.58 0.11 -19.49
CA ALA A 581 27.34 -0.22 -18.29
C ALA A 581 27.87 -1.67 -18.30
N ARG A 582 27.01 -2.64 -18.64
CA ARG A 582 27.37 -4.07 -18.71
C ARG A 582 28.50 -4.33 -19.71
N ALA A 583 28.46 -3.69 -20.87
CA ALA A 583 29.50 -3.81 -21.88
C ALA A 583 30.89 -3.37 -21.36
N LEU A 584 30.95 -2.39 -20.46
CA LEU A 584 32.20 -1.88 -19.90
C LEU A 584 32.76 -2.72 -18.75
N VAL A 585 31.90 -3.46 -18.04
CA VAL A 585 32.27 -4.15 -16.79
C VAL A 585 32.16 -5.67 -16.89
N ALA A 586 31.98 -6.20 -18.10
CA ALA A 586 31.92 -7.62 -18.36
C ALA A 586 33.15 -8.35 -17.78
N GLY A 587 32.91 -9.42 -17.03
CA GLY A 587 33.95 -10.22 -16.37
C GLY A 587 34.54 -9.62 -15.09
N LEU A 588 34.14 -8.41 -14.68
CA LEU A 588 34.60 -7.80 -13.44
C LEU A 588 33.76 -8.26 -12.23
N GLY A 589 34.37 -8.25 -11.05
CA GLY A 589 33.61 -8.36 -9.80
C GLY A 589 32.83 -7.08 -9.50
N VAL A 590 31.73 -7.19 -8.74
CA VAL A 590 30.79 -6.08 -8.49
C VAL A 590 31.44 -4.80 -7.98
N ARG A 591 32.42 -4.89 -7.07
CA ARG A 591 33.13 -3.71 -6.54
C ARG A 591 34.00 -3.02 -7.59
N GLU A 592 34.67 -3.80 -8.42
CA GLU A 592 35.51 -3.28 -9.51
C GLU A 592 34.63 -2.64 -10.59
N ALA A 593 33.53 -3.30 -10.96
CA ALA A 593 32.54 -2.78 -11.89
C ALA A 593 32.01 -1.40 -11.45
N ARG A 594 31.60 -1.26 -10.17
CA ARG A 594 31.16 0.02 -9.62
C ARG A 594 32.24 1.09 -9.68
N ARG A 595 33.47 0.76 -9.27
CA ARG A 595 34.60 1.70 -9.27
C ARG A 595 34.88 2.22 -10.69
N ARG A 596 34.87 1.33 -11.68
CA ARG A 596 35.03 1.66 -13.10
C ARG A 596 33.95 2.63 -13.57
N ILE A 597 32.69 2.39 -13.22
CA ILE A 597 31.54 3.23 -13.61
C ILE A 597 31.58 4.60 -12.94
N LEU A 598 31.88 4.66 -11.63
CA LEU A 598 31.98 5.92 -10.88
C LEU A 598 33.09 6.84 -11.41
N ALA A 599 34.14 6.28 -11.98
CA ALA A 599 35.27 7.01 -12.57
C ALA A 599 34.99 7.59 -13.97
N LEU A 600 33.90 7.22 -14.62
CA LEU A 600 33.54 7.74 -15.96
C LEU A 600 33.23 9.24 -15.90
N PRO A 601 33.38 10.02 -16.98
CA PRO A 601 32.99 11.43 -16.99
C PRO A 601 31.47 11.61 -16.85
N ALA A 602 31.03 12.79 -16.40
CA ALA A 602 29.62 13.16 -16.42
C ALA A 602 29.06 13.13 -17.85
N GLY A 603 27.82 12.66 -18.02
CA GLY A 603 27.18 12.50 -19.33
C GLY A 603 27.54 11.21 -20.08
N HIS A 604 28.46 10.39 -19.57
CA HIS A 604 28.69 9.06 -20.14
C HIS A 604 27.46 8.16 -19.91
N PRO A 605 26.89 7.47 -20.93
CA PRO A 605 25.65 6.69 -20.78
C PRO A 605 25.71 5.63 -19.68
N ALA A 606 26.83 4.91 -19.59
CA ALA A 606 27.04 3.93 -18.52
C ALA A 606 27.11 4.53 -17.10
N ARG A 607 27.42 5.83 -16.95
CA ARG A 607 27.44 6.49 -15.62
C ARG A 607 26.02 6.75 -15.13
N GLU A 608 25.01 6.82 -15.99
CA GLU A 608 23.62 7.06 -15.58
C GLU A 608 23.08 5.97 -14.65
N VAL A 609 23.64 4.76 -14.65
CA VAL A 609 23.25 3.70 -13.72
C VAL A 609 23.57 4.05 -12.26
N THR A 610 24.43 5.04 -11.99
CA THR A 610 24.68 5.52 -10.62
C THR A 610 23.50 6.31 -10.03
N ALA A 611 22.48 6.63 -10.83
CA ALA A 611 21.21 7.18 -10.35
C ALA A 611 20.22 6.07 -9.94
N LEU A 612 20.53 4.80 -10.23
CA LEU A 612 19.68 3.67 -9.87
C LEU A 612 20.04 3.17 -8.48
N ARG A 613 19.04 3.00 -7.62
CA ARG A 613 19.23 2.49 -6.25
C ARG A 613 19.99 1.17 -6.20
N ASP A 614 19.72 0.27 -7.15
CA ASP A 614 20.36 -1.05 -7.20
C ASP A 614 21.88 -0.94 -7.33
N PHE A 615 22.42 0.16 -7.86
CA PHE A 615 23.86 0.39 -7.91
C PHE A 615 24.52 0.47 -6.52
N TYR A 616 23.76 0.66 -5.43
CA TYR A 616 24.28 0.91 -4.08
C TYR A 616 24.14 -0.25 -3.10
N SER A 617 23.68 -1.43 -3.55
CA SER A 617 23.80 -2.68 -2.77
C SER A 617 24.56 -3.74 -3.56
N ALA A 618 25.20 -4.70 -2.89
CA ALA A 618 26.02 -5.70 -3.58
C ALA A 618 25.18 -6.63 -4.49
N SER A 619 24.02 -7.07 -4.01
CA SER A 619 23.04 -7.87 -4.76
C SER A 619 22.41 -7.06 -5.87
N GLY A 620 21.95 -5.83 -5.59
CA GLY A 620 21.38 -4.94 -6.58
C GLY A 620 22.38 -4.62 -7.69
N ALA A 621 23.63 -4.32 -7.36
CA ALA A 621 24.63 -3.95 -8.35
C ALA A 621 25.05 -5.17 -9.18
N ARG A 622 25.05 -6.37 -8.59
CA ARG A 622 25.28 -7.62 -9.31
C ARG A 622 24.14 -7.90 -10.29
N ASP A 623 22.89 -7.78 -9.85
CA ASP A 623 21.71 -7.96 -10.68
C ASP A 623 21.67 -6.91 -11.81
N LEU A 624 21.98 -5.66 -11.49
CA LEU A 624 22.01 -4.57 -12.46
C LEU A 624 23.14 -4.73 -13.49
N LEU A 625 24.37 -5.04 -13.07
CA LEU A 625 25.57 -4.92 -13.90
C LEU A 625 26.14 -6.26 -14.39
N LEU A 626 25.83 -7.37 -13.71
CA LEU A 626 26.49 -8.65 -13.87
C LEU A 626 25.51 -9.83 -13.95
N HIS A 627 24.23 -9.57 -14.26
CA HIS A 627 23.23 -10.63 -14.35
C HIS A 627 23.64 -11.70 -15.38
N VAL A 628 23.44 -12.96 -15.03
CA VAL A 628 23.87 -14.12 -15.85
C VAL A 628 23.13 -14.24 -17.18
N GLN A 629 21.87 -13.81 -17.24
CA GLN A 629 21.00 -13.92 -18.41
C GLN A 629 19.99 -12.77 -18.45
N GLU A 630 19.87 -12.06 -19.57
CA GLU A 630 18.82 -11.05 -19.74
C GLU A 630 18.39 -10.91 -21.19
N HIS A 631 17.10 -11.10 -21.42
CA HIS A 631 16.42 -10.76 -22.66
C HIS A 631 15.82 -9.36 -22.56
N ARG A 632 15.86 -8.66 -23.67
CA ARG A 632 15.24 -7.34 -23.85
C ARG A 632 14.30 -7.42 -25.04
N PHE A 633 13.20 -6.68 -24.95
CA PHE A 633 12.14 -6.68 -25.94
C PHE A 633 11.97 -5.27 -26.50
N THR A 634 11.49 -5.20 -27.73
CA THR A 634 10.91 -4.00 -28.32
C THR A 634 9.39 -4.15 -28.34
N VAL A 635 8.64 -3.05 -28.39
CA VAL A 635 7.18 -3.09 -28.53
C VAL A 635 6.73 -3.98 -29.71
N PRO A 636 7.36 -3.94 -30.92
CA PRO A 636 6.99 -4.87 -32.00
C PRO A 636 7.30 -6.35 -31.71
N GLN A 637 8.35 -6.67 -30.96
CA GLN A 637 8.61 -8.06 -30.52
C GLN A 637 7.55 -8.53 -29.52
N LEU A 638 7.12 -7.64 -28.62
CA LEU A 638 6.06 -7.91 -27.67
C LEU A 638 4.73 -8.19 -28.39
N ALA A 639 4.38 -7.37 -29.39
CA ALA A 639 3.20 -7.58 -30.22
C ALA A 639 3.20 -8.98 -30.88
N ARG A 640 4.31 -9.35 -31.53
CA ARG A 640 4.45 -10.68 -32.16
C ARG A 640 4.35 -11.83 -31.15
N ALA A 641 4.88 -11.66 -29.94
CA ALA A 641 4.77 -12.66 -28.89
C ALA A 641 3.31 -12.86 -28.46
N ILE A 642 2.57 -11.77 -28.26
CA ILE A 642 1.15 -11.77 -27.89
C ILE A 642 0.31 -12.43 -28.99
N ASP A 643 0.54 -12.06 -30.26
CA ASP A 643 -0.15 -12.66 -31.41
C ASP A 643 0.13 -14.17 -31.52
N ALA A 644 1.40 -14.58 -31.35
CA ALA A 644 1.80 -15.98 -31.42
C ALA A 644 1.23 -16.85 -30.29
N LEU A 645 0.91 -16.24 -29.14
CA LEU A 645 0.28 -16.90 -28.01
C LEU A 645 -1.26 -16.90 -28.09
N GLY A 646 -1.84 -16.11 -29.00
CA GLY A 646 -3.28 -16.03 -29.20
C GLY A 646 -4.04 -15.40 -28.03
N VAL A 647 -3.40 -14.48 -27.31
CA VAL A 647 -3.97 -13.82 -26.11
C VAL A 647 -4.35 -12.37 -26.39
N GLU A 648 -5.34 -11.86 -25.66
CA GLU A 648 -5.76 -10.47 -25.80
C GLU A 648 -4.85 -9.53 -24.98
N PHE A 649 -4.33 -8.48 -25.60
CA PHE A 649 -3.67 -7.38 -24.90
C PHE A 649 -4.68 -6.39 -24.30
N LEU A 650 -4.65 -6.18 -22.98
CA LEU A 650 -5.53 -5.24 -22.28
C LEU A 650 -4.94 -3.83 -22.21
N GLY A 651 -3.62 -3.72 -22.02
CA GLY A 651 -2.91 -2.44 -21.96
C GLY A 651 -1.65 -2.48 -21.07
N PHE A 652 -0.84 -1.41 -21.18
CA PHE A 652 0.27 -1.17 -20.26
C PHE A 652 -0.23 -0.55 -18.94
N GLU A 653 0.44 -0.89 -17.83
CA GLU A 653 0.23 -0.32 -16.51
C GLU A 653 1.38 0.64 -16.17
N PHE A 654 1.04 1.81 -15.64
CA PHE A 654 2.00 2.82 -15.17
C PHE A 654 1.71 3.19 -13.71
N PRO A 655 2.74 3.59 -12.93
CA PRO A 655 2.57 4.00 -11.53
C PRO A 655 1.65 5.21 -11.35
N ASP A 656 1.65 6.11 -12.34
CA ASP A 656 0.85 7.34 -12.36
C ASP A 656 0.19 7.59 -13.73
N LYS A 657 -0.62 8.65 -13.81
CA LYS A 657 -1.40 8.99 -15.01
C LYS A 657 -0.64 9.87 -16.02
N THR A 658 0.59 10.28 -15.74
CA THR A 658 1.36 11.21 -16.57
C THR A 658 1.65 10.62 -17.94
N VAL A 659 2.21 9.41 -17.98
CA VAL A 659 2.50 8.71 -19.24
C VAL A 659 1.21 8.41 -20.02
N PRO A 660 0.15 7.81 -19.43
CA PRO A 660 -1.12 7.63 -20.12
C PRO A 660 -1.74 8.93 -20.66
N ARG A 661 -1.61 10.05 -19.94
CA ARG A 661 -2.12 11.35 -20.39
C ARG A 661 -1.32 11.90 -21.56
N ALA A 662 0.01 11.84 -21.50
CA ALA A 662 0.89 12.24 -22.59
C ALA A 662 0.64 11.41 -23.85
N TYR A 663 0.48 10.09 -23.69
CA TYR A 663 0.14 9.18 -24.79
C TYR A 663 -1.19 9.57 -25.46
N ARG A 664 -2.26 9.76 -24.69
CA ARG A 664 -3.59 10.13 -25.26
C ARG A 664 -3.59 11.50 -25.92
N SER A 665 -2.79 12.43 -25.40
CA SER A 665 -2.59 13.74 -26.05
C SER A 665 -1.88 13.60 -27.39
N ARG A 666 -0.96 12.64 -27.50
CA ARG A 666 -0.18 12.36 -28.71
C ARG A 666 -0.96 11.53 -29.75
N PHE A 667 -1.85 10.65 -29.30
CA PHE A 667 -2.66 9.74 -30.11
C PHE A 667 -4.14 9.80 -29.69
N PRO A 668 -4.88 10.87 -30.02
CA PRO A 668 -6.28 11.03 -29.62
C PRO A 668 -7.22 9.96 -30.21
N ASP A 669 -6.85 9.36 -31.34
CA ASP A 669 -7.62 8.31 -32.00
C ASP A 669 -7.44 6.92 -31.36
N ASP A 670 -6.52 6.78 -30.39
CA ASP A 670 -6.33 5.55 -29.59
C ASP A 670 -6.50 5.84 -28.08
N PRO A 671 -7.70 6.20 -27.62
CA PRO A 671 -7.94 6.57 -26.22
C PRO A 671 -7.78 5.39 -25.25
N ALA A 672 -7.95 4.16 -25.75
CA ALA A 672 -7.74 2.92 -24.99
C ALA A 672 -6.26 2.57 -24.82
N ALA A 673 -5.37 3.19 -25.60
CA ALA A 673 -3.92 2.97 -25.60
C ALA A 673 -3.53 1.50 -25.84
N ARG A 674 -4.13 0.88 -26.86
CA ARG A 674 -3.91 -0.54 -27.21
C ARG A 674 -3.06 -0.74 -28.47
N SER A 675 -2.76 0.31 -29.22
CA SER A 675 -1.96 0.20 -30.45
C SER A 675 -0.47 0.03 -30.14
N PHE A 676 0.08 -1.14 -30.48
CA PHE A 676 1.52 -1.39 -30.38
C PHE A 676 2.34 -0.44 -31.26
N ASP A 677 1.84 -0.06 -32.45
CA ASP A 677 2.54 0.86 -33.33
C ASP A 677 2.64 2.27 -32.73
N ASN A 678 1.57 2.73 -32.09
CA ASN A 678 1.56 4.02 -31.40
C ASN A 678 2.49 3.98 -30.18
N TRP A 679 2.48 2.91 -29.39
CA TRP A 679 3.41 2.74 -28.27
C TRP A 679 4.87 2.65 -28.71
N ALA A 680 5.16 1.97 -29.83
CA ALA A 680 6.50 1.92 -30.40
C ALA A 680 6.99 3.32 -30.80
N ARG A 681 6.13 4.13 -31.43
CA ARG A 681 6.44 5.54 -31.75
C ARG A 681 6.62 6.38 -30.49
N PHE A 682 5.73 6.21 -29.50
CA PHE A 682 5.79 6.93 -28.23
C PHE A 682 7.10 6.64 -27.49
N GLU A 683 7.51 5.38 -27.41
CA GLU A 683 8.74 4.98 -26.75
C GLU A 683 9.98 5.54 -27.46
N GLN A 684 9.97 5.64 -28.79
CA GLN A 684 11.04 6.29 -29.55
C GLN A 684 11.12 7.80 -29.26
N GLU A 685 9.98 8.48 -29.16
CA GLU A 685 9.88 9.90 -28.79
C GLU A 685 10.26 10.13 -27.30
N HIS A 686 10.02 9.13 -26.45
CA HIS A 686 10.23 9.16 -25.01
C HIS A 686 10.96 7.89 -24.51
N PRO A 687 12.29 7.77 -24.70
CA PRO A 687 13.07 6.56 -24.44
C PRO A 687 13.00 6.01 -23.00
N ASP A 688 12.61 6.83 -22.03
CA ASP A 688 12.51 6.45 -20.62
C ASP A 688 11.11 6.01 -20.18
N THR A 689 10.14 5.99 -21.10
CA THR A 689 8.75 5.55 -20.84
C THR A 689 8.70 4.20 -20.11
N PHE A 690 9.54 3.26 -20.55
CA PHE A 690 9.65 1.91 -19.97
C PHE A 690 11.02 1.66 -19.35
N ALA A 691 11.65 2.69 -18.78
CA ALA A 691 12.97 2.60 -18.14
C ALA A 691 13.03 1.58 -16.99
N SER A 692 11.89 1.31 -16.33
CA SER A 692 11.75 0.21 -15.38
C SER A 692 11.55 -1.11 -16.12
N MET A 693 10.37 -1.31 -16.71
CA MET A 693 10.04 -2.42 -17.62
C MET A 693 8.70 -2.16 -18.30
N TYR A 694 8.39 -2.92 -19.36
CA TYR A 694 7.02 -3.08 -19.83
C TYR A 694 6.22 -3.82 -18.77
N GLN A 695 5.35 -3.09 -18.06
CA GLN A 695 4.30 -3.66 -17.21
C GLN A 695 3.02 -3.70 -18.01
N PHE A 696 2.47 -4.89 -18.25
CA PHE A 696 1.27 -5.01 -19.08
C PHE A 696 0.37 -6.17 -18.69
N TRP A 697 -0.87 -6.08 -19.14
CA TRP A 697 -1.91 -7.04 -18.84
C TRP A 697 -2.42 -7.71 -20.10
N ILE A 698 -2.69 -9.01 -19.99
CA ILE A 698 -3.29 -9.85 -21.02
C ILE A 698 -4.47 -10.65 -20.47
N ARG A 699 -5.30 -11.19 -21.37
CA ARG A 699 -6.41 -12.08 -21.07
C ARG A 699 -6.41 -13.29 -22.01
N GLN A 700 -6.75 -14.47 -21.49
CA GLN A 700 -6.89 -15.71 -22.26
C GLN A 700 -8.24 -15.83 -22.95
#